data_AF-A0AAN4PGS2-F1
#
_entry.id   AF-A0AAN4PGS2-F1
#
_cell.length_a   1.000
_cell.length_b   1.000
_cell.length_c   1.000
_cell.angle_alpha   90.00
_cell.angle_beta   90.00
_cell.angle_gamma   90.00
#
_symmetry.space_group_name_H-M   'P 1'
#
loop_
_entity.id
_entity.type
_entity.pdbx_description
1 polymer ?
#
loop_
_entity_poly.entity_id
_entity_poly.type
_entity_poly.pdbx_seq_one_letter_code
_entity_poly.pdbx_strand_id
1 'polypeptide(L)'
;MSSLPPGTDLCTIPAAQPPPGRTSNFVNPPNLAAETIAVTTVTLAWATLFTTARLYTNFRKLTWADGFVVIALALSATYSGLVLDSQFLLQKICRIRLTICVILYVQGTLLGPVIFFAKSSIFLLCRQIFTIQKAMKYAIRFGLLFTFLLYWPGVGLESYFAAPHIGETWDDLLVNKRPEKLIYWGIVQGALSVVLDIYIFILPLPLLSKLQLPRKKRWQLLIIFSTAMMGIVASVIALVFRIQLLTTSDTTFTQSALFICVTVENNVAIIVSSMPFFAAFFRSHVLESALLKTLRSRLSSSGGHSVVGTVDHHMVKAPPSPSHLLNDTTGHYHELRDFAYATNTKIQAGGGGERLPTQGNGISREVNIEQEIREYSIDIQQTMPKTILITGCSANSIGAALALSLAKRGHHIFATARSPAKIPSPLTTLSNVTLLQLDVTSPASIAAAVHAVQEQGHGLDVLVNNAGAGYTVPLLDADLEHAKQVYETNVWGVVRMIQGFSDLLVANRGRVVNLSSVGAVVNTPWIGVYSSSKAAVMQISETLRLELAPLGVAVVCLMVGTVSTSFHDNEPRVVMPAGSRYAAIRDVILQWATGQAGPKGCSVEEFAESIVEDVLGAKGSGSGGLVWKGPNSAAVRILSRWCPSWLLDRMMSNGQGLDELEKSVKS
;
A
#
# COMPACT_ATOMS: atom_id res chain seq x y z
N MET A 1 9.89 26.93 -46.92
CA MET A 1 10.80 26.74 -48.06
C MET A 1 10.01 26.19 -49.24
N SER A 2 9.32 27.04 -50.00
CA SER A 2 8.51 26.63 -51.15
C SER A 2 9.06 27.26 -52.42
N SER A 3 10.24 26.80 -52.86
CA SER A 3 10.83 26.98 -54.21
C SER A 3 12.27 26.47 -54.30
N LEU A 4 12.58 25.26 -53.80
CA LEU A 4 13.91 24.68 -54.07
C LEU A 4 13.87 23.85 -55.36
N PRO A 5 14.73 24.15 -56.36
CA PRO A 5 14.74 23.43 -57.62
C PRO A 5 15.16 21.95 -57.44
N PRO A 6 14.71 21.04 -58.33
CA PRO A 6 15.11 19.63 -58.27
C PRO A 6 16.63 19.50 -58.38
N GLY A 7 17.26 18.74 -57.47
CA GLY A 7 18.73 18.54 -57.44
C GLY A 7 19.50 19.46 -56.49
N THR A 8 18.82 20.27 -55.68
CA THR A 8 19.48 21.11 -54.67
C THR A 8 19.99 20.27 -53.50
N ASP A 9 21.30 20.34 -53.22
CA ASP A 9 21.90 19.67 -52.06
C ASP A 9 21.46 20.36 -50.75
N LEU A 10 20.48 19.77 -50.08
CA LEU A 10 19.92 20.24 -48.80
C LEU A 10 20.98 20.34 -47.69
N CYS A 11 22.13 19.71 -47.86
CA CYS A 11 23.24 19.73 -46.90
C CYS A 11 24.02 21.06 -46.95
N THR A 12 23.73 21.94 -47.91
CA THR A 12 24.33 23.27 -48.07
C THR A 12 23.42 24.42 -47.61
N ILE A 13 22.17 24.12 -47.23
CA ILE A 13 21.15 25.12 -46.89
C ILE A 13 20.93 25.15 -45.37
N PRO A 14 21.00 26.32 -44.70
CA PRO A 14 20.71 26.42 -43.28
C PRO A 14 19.24 26.10 -43.00
N ALA A 15 18.95 25.28 -41.97
CA ALA A 15 17.59 24.96 -41.57
C ALA A 15 16.83 26.18 -41.00
N ALA A 16 17.55 27.19 -40.49
CA ALA A 16 17.02 28.46 -40.02
C ALA A 16 17.98 29.60 -40.36
N GLN A 17 17.48 30.84 -40.44
CA GLN A 17 18.34 32.01 -40.61
C GLN A 17 19.18 32.23 -39.34
N PRO A 18 20.51 32.35 -39.44
CA PRO A 18 21.34 32.60 -38.28
C PRO A 18 21.01 33.98 -37.66
N PRO A 19 21.17 34.14 -36.32
CA PRO A 19 20.96 35.43 -35.66
C PRO A 19 21.80 36.56 -36.28
N PRO A 20 21.36 37.84 -36.19
CA PRO A 20 22.10 38.98 -36.71
C PRO A 20 23.56 38.99 -36.21
N GLY A 21 24.53 39.02 -37.13
CA GLY A 21 25.97 39.06 -36.81
C GLY A 21 26.67 37.69 -36.67
N ARG A 22 26.02 36.56 -36.99
CA ARG A 22 26.64 35.22 -37.00
C ARG A 22 26.56 34.58 -38.39
N THR A 23 27.66 33.97 -38.86
CA THR A 23 27.68 33.17 -40.10
C THR A 23 27.18 31.74 -39.82
N SER A 24 26.35 31.18 -40.70
CA SER A 24 25.87 29.80 -40.59
C SER A 24 27.05 28.81 -40.61
N ASN A 25 27.25 28.08 -39.51
CA ASN A 25 28.33 27.10 -39.38
C ASN A 25 27.76 25.67 -39.41
N PHE A 26 27.99 24.97 -40.52
CA PHE A 26 27.54 23.59 -40.72
C PHE A 26 28.48 22.53 -40.13
N VAL A 27 29.64 22.94 -39.62
CA VAL A 27 30.70 22.03 -39.16
C VAL A 27 30.68 21.85 -37.64
N ASN A 28 30.28 22.88 -36.87
CA ASN A 28 30.03 22.82 -35.41
C ASN A 28 29.28 24.09 -34.94
N PRO A 29 27.94 24.17 -35.07
CA PRO A 29 27.19 25.27 -34.47
C PRO A 29 27.31 25.20 -32.94
N PRO A 30 27.43 26.34 -32.22
CA PRO A 30 27.37 26.35 -30.77
C PRO A 30 26.03 25.78 -30.31
N ASN A 31 26.05 24.60 -29.71
CA ASN A 31 24.87 23.89 -29.24
C ASN A 31 24.95 23.66 -27.73
N LEU A 32 23.80 23.53 -27.08
CA LEU A 32 23.69 23.21 -25.66
C LEU A 32 23.75 21.69 -25.41
N ALA A 33 24.34 20.92 -26.32
CA ALA A 33 24.29 19.46 -26.27
C ALA A 33 25.09 18.91 -25.09
N ALA A 34 26.28 19.46 -24.83
CA ALA A 34 27.11 19.04 -23.70
C ALA A 34 26.45 19.35 -22.36
N GLU A 35 25.83 20.53 -22.23
CA GLU A 35 25.05 20.96 -21.07
C GLU A 35 23.82 20.08 -20.89
N THR A 36 23.12 19.74 -21.97
CA THR A 36 21.96 18.85 -21.95
C THR A 36 22.35 17.45 -21.47
N ILE A 37 23.46 16.90 -21.99
CA ILE A 37 23.97 15.59 -21.56
C ILE A 37 24.33 15.62 -20.07
N ALA A 38 25.10 16.63 -19.64
CA ALA A 38 25.56 16.74 -18.26
C ALA A 38 24.38 16.87 -17.29
N VAL A 39 23.46 17.81 -17.53
CA VAL A 39 22.33 18.09 -16.62
C VAL A 39 21.35 16.90 -16.59
N THR A 40 21.00 16.34 -17.74
CA THR A 40 20.07 15.21 -17.82
C THR A 40 20.63 13.98 -17.12
N THR A 41 21.90 13.64 -17.36
CA THR A 41 22.53 12.46 -16.74
C THR A 41 22.64 12.61 -15.24
N VAL A 42 23.08 13.78 -14.76
CA VAL A 42 23.22 14.04 -13.32
C VAL A 42 21.85 14.00 -12.63
N THR A 43 20.86 14.73 -13.15
CA THR A 43 19.53 14.78 -12.51
C THR A 43 18.81 13.44 -12.54
N LEU A 44 18.95 12.66 -13.61
CA LEU A 44 18.39 11.31 -13.69
C LEU A 44 19.07 10.36 -12.72
N ALA A 45 20.40 10.40 -12.60
CA ALA A 45 21.14 9.57 -11.64
C ALA A 45 20.70 9.85 -10.19
N TRP A 46 20.52 11.12 -9.83
CA TRP A 46 19.98 11.51 -8.53
C TRP A 46 18.55 11.01 -8.34
N ALA A 47 17.67 11.16 -9.33
CA ALA A 47 16.29 10.66 -9.27
C ALA A 47 16.24 9.13 -9.08
N THR A 48 17.08 8.39 -9.78
CA THR A 48 17.23 6.92 -9.63
C THR A 48 17.71 6.55 -8.23
N LEU A 49 18.74 7.23 -7.71
CA LEU A 49 19.27 6.98 -6.37
C LEU A 49 18.20 7.17 -5.29
N PHE A 50 17.49 8.30 -5.33
CA PHE A 50 16.44 8.64 -4.36
C PHE A 50 15.26 7.67 -4.45
N THR A 51 14.84 7.31 -5.65
CA THR A 51 13.76 6.33 -5.87
C THR A 51 14.15 4.95 -5.37
N THR A 52 15.38 4.51 -5.64
CA THR A 52 15.89 3.20 -5.18
C THR A 52 15.95 3.14 -3.65
N ALA A 53 16.46 4.20 -3.01
CA ALA A 53 16.47 4.31 -1.56
C ALA A 53 15.04 4.24 -0.97
N ARG A 54 14.08 4.93 -1.60
CA ARG A 54 12.67 4.87 -1.22
C ARG A 54 12.11 3.44 -1.34
N LEU A 55 12.33 2.76 -2.46
CA LEU A 55 11.87 1.38 -2.66
C LEU A 55 12.51 0.42 -1.66
N TYR A 56 13.80 0.58 -1.39
CA TYR A 56 14.52 -0.24 -0.43
C TYR A 56 13.94 -0.10 0.98
N THR A 57 13.74 1.15 1.44
CA THR A 57 13.16 1.39 2.77
C THR A 57 11.72 0.89 2.92
N ASN A 58 10.95 0.85 1.83
CA ASN A 58 9.54 0.48 1.87
C ASN A 58 9.21 -0.87 1.20
N PHE A 59 10.22 -1.71 0.93
CA PHE A 59 10.07 -2.94 0.14
C PHE A 59 9.05 -3.93 0.74
N ARG A 60 8.88 -3.92 2.07
CA ARG A 60 7.92 -4.78 2.77
C ARG A 60 6.48 -4.24 2.78
N LYS A 61 6.25 -2.96 2.44
CA LYS A 61 4.95 -2.28 2.51
C LYS A 61 4.77 -1.28 1.35
N LEU A 62 4.93 -1.75 0.11
CA LEU A 62 4.73 -0.95 -1.09
C LEU A 62 3.33 -0.33 -1.17
N THR A 63 3.28 0.94 -1.52
CA THR A 63 2.05 1.72 -1.65
C THR A 63 1.86 2.23 -3.08
N TRP A 64 0.64 2.70 -3.41
CA TRP A 64 0.37 3.33 -4.71
C TRP A 64 1.29 4.51 -5.04
N ALA A 65 1.74 5.26 -4.03
CA ALA A 65 2.68 6.36 -4.24
C ALA A 65 4.05 5.87 -4.73
N ASP A 66 4.47 4.67 -4.30
CA ASP A 66 5.74 4.06 -4.72
C ASP A 66 5.63 3.55 -6.16
N GLY A 67 4.50 2.94 -6.53
CA GLY A 67 4.22 2.54 -7.91
C GLY A 67 4.22 3.72 -8.88
N PHE A 68 3.61 4.85 -8.51
CA PHE A 68 3.61 6.06 -9.35
C PHE A 68 5.02 6.65 -9.52
N VAL A 69 5.86 6.61 -8.48
CA VAL A 69 7.26 7.05 -8.58
C VAL A 69 8.08 6.16 -9.52
N VAL A 70 7.87 4.84 -9.47
CA VAL A 70 8.57 3.88 -10.36
C VAL A 70 8.19 4.12 -11.81
N ILE A 71 6.89 4.30 -12.09
CA ILE A 71 6.39 4.64 -13.42
C ILE A 71 6.97 5.98 -13.87
N ALA A 72 6.98 7.00 -13.00
CA ALA A 72 7.56 8.30 -13.31
C ALA A 72 9.05 8.20 -13.65
N LEU A 73 9.82 7.41 -12.90
CA LEU A 73 11.25 7.21 -13.16
C LEU A 73 11.49 6.49 -14.48
N ALA A 74 10.74 5.42 -14.75
CA ALA A 74 10.86 4.67 -16.01
C ALA A 74 10.54 5.57 -17.22
N LEU A 75 9.44 6.32 -17.16
CA LEU A 75 9.07 7.27 -18.21
C LEU A 75 10.08 8.41 -18.33
N SER A 76 10.61 8.93 -17.21
CA SER A 76 11.65 9.97 -17.21
C SER A 76 12.95 9.48 -17.87
N ALA A 77 13.36 8.24 -17.59
CA ALA A 77 14.54 7.63 -18.20
C ALA A 77 14.36 7.48 -19.72
N THR A 78 13.19 7.02 -20.16
CA THR A 78 12.84 6.93 -21.59
C THR A 78 12.85 8.31 -22.25
N TYR A 79 12.19 9.31 -21.64
CA TYR A 79 12.16 10.67 -22.16
C TYR A 79 13.56 11.30 -22.24
N SER A 80 14.37 11.12 -21.19
CA SER A 80 15.76 11.58 -21.15
C SER A 80 16.59 10.93 -22.25
N GLY A 81 16.42 9.62 -22.49
CA GLY A 81 17.07 8.92 -23.59
C GLY A 81 16.72 9.52 -24.96
N LEU A 82 15.44 9.82 -25.22
CA LEU A 82 14.99 10.47 -26.45
C LEU A 82 15.55 11.89 -26.61
N VAL A 83 15.61 12.67 -25.53
CA VAL A 83 16.24 14.00 -25.55
C VAL A 83 17.71 13.88 -25.92
N LEU A 84 18.46 12.95 -25.34
CA LEU A 84 19.88 12.76 -25.65
C LEU A 84 20.09 12.32 -27.10
N ASP A 85 19.28 11.37 -27.59
CA ASP A 85 19.34 10.88 -28.98
C ASP A 85 19.05 12.02 -29.99
N SER A 86 18.08 12.89 -29.68
CA SER A 86 17.77 14.06 -30.50
C SER A 86 18.95 15.04 -30.64
N GLN A 87 19.77 15.21 -29.60
CA GLN A 87 20.92 16.13 -29.62
C GLN A 87 22.06 15.61 -30.52
N PHE A 88 22.25 14.29 -30.60
CA PHE A 88 23.24 13.68 -31.50
C PHE A 88 22.79 13.74 -32.97
N LEU A 89 21.49 13.63 -33.22
CA LEU A 89 20.92 13.62 -34.57
C LEU A 89 20.84 15.01 -35.21
N LEU A 90 20.72 16.08 -34.41
CA LEU A 90 20.62 17.48 -34.87
C LEU A 90 21.96 18.07 -35.38
N GLN A 91 23.08 17.35 -35.34
CA GLN A 91 24.40 17.87 -35.76
C GLN A 91 24.58 18.01 -37.29
N LYS A 92 23.78 17.35 -38.13
CA LYS A 92 23.89 17.44 -39.61
C LYS A 92 22.52 17.41 -40.29
N ILE A 93 22.14 18.50 -40.97
CA ILE A 93 20.88 18.63 -41.73
C ILE A 93 20.71 17.52 -42.79
N CYS A 94 21.82 17.07 -43.38
CA CYS A 94 21.90 15.93 -44.32
C CYS A 94 21.37 14.59 -43.78
N ARG A 95 21.24 14.47 -42.44
CA ARG A 95 20.79 13.27 -41.73
C ARG A 95 19.38 13.42 -41.13
N ILE A 96 18.69 14.53 -41.40
CA ILE A 96 17.27 14.73 -41.07
C ILE A 96 16.45 13.80 -41.97
N ARG A 97 16.39 12.51 -41.60
CA ARG A 97 15.43 11.54 -42.10
C ARG A 97 14.24 11.46 -41.15
N LEU A 98 13.15 10.86 -41.64
CA LEU A 98 11.98 10.28 -40.94
C LEU A 98 12.15 10.08 -39.41
N THR A 99 13.28 9.51 -38.99
CA THR A 99 13.64 9.22 -37.60
C THR A 99 13.52 10.41 -36.65
N ILE A 100 13.93 11.63 -37.05
CA ILE A 100 13.89 12.80 -36.15
C ILE A 100 12.46 13.26 -35.89
N CYS A 101 11.61 13.32 -36.93
CA CYS A 101 10.20 13.69 -36.77
C CYS A 101 9.45 12.72 -35.86
N VAL A 102 9.74 11.41 -36.00
CA VAL A 102 9.18 10.38 -35.10
C VAL A 102 9.68 10.56 -33.67
N ILE A 103 10.98 10.82 -33.46
CA ILE A 103 11.54 11.06 -32.12
C ILE A 103 10.88 12.27 -31.46
N LEU A 104 10.74 13.39 -32.17
CA LEU A 104 10.10 14.61 -31.66
C LEU A 104 8.62 14.38 -31.33
N TYR A 105 7.89 13.63 -32.16
CA TYR A 105 6.49 13.26 -31.89
C TYR A 105 6.36 12.38 -30.64
N VAL A 106 7.19 11.35 -30.52
CA VAL A 106 7.19 10.45 -29.35
C VAL A 106 7.59 11.23 -28.10
N GLN A 107 8.55 12.14 -28.21
CA GLN A 107 8.96 13.02 -27.12
C GLN A 107 7.81 13.93 -26.66
N GLY A 108 7.11 14.60 -27.58
CA GLY A 108 5.94 15.43 -27.26
C GLY A 108 4.82 14.62 -26.59
N THR A 109 4.54 13.43 -27.13
CA THR A 109 3.52 12.51 -26.60
C THR A 109 3.86 12.00 -25.20
N LEU A 110 5.13 11.71 -24.91
CA LEU A 110 5.56 11.21 -23.61
C LEU A 110 5.64 12.31 -22.54
N LEU A 111 5.83 13.57 -22.91
CA LEU A 111 6.03 14.68 -21.98
C LEU A 111 4.90 14.81 -20.94
N GLY A 112 3.64 14.72 -21.37
CA GLY A 112 2.47 14.78 -20.49
C GLY A 112 2.46 13.65 -19.44
N PRO A 113 2.49 12.38 -19.88
CA PRO A 113 2.66 11.21 -19.01
C PRO A 113 3.79 11.32 -18.00
N VAL A 114 4.98 11.68 -18.45
CA VAL A 114 6.18 11.81 -17.61
C VAL A 114 5.92 12.76 -16.43
N ILE A 115 5.46 13.99 -16.72
CA ILE A 115 5.26 15.01 -15.67
C ILE A 115 4.07 14.67 -14.77
N PHE A 116 2.99 14.12 -15.34
CA PHE A 116 1.81 13.72 -14.56
C PHE A 116 2.16 12.72 -13.46
N PHE A 117 2.89 11.65 -13.80
CA PHE A 117 3.24 10.63 -12.81
C PHE A 117 4.21 11.18 -11.77
N ALA A 118 5.17 12.01 -12.19
CA ALA A 118 6.10 12.66 -11.27
C ALA A 118 5.37 13.56 -10.26
N LYS A 119 4.52 14.50 -10.70
CA LYS A 119 3.80 15.43 -9.82
C LYS A 119 2.69 14.74 -9.02
N SER A 120 2.00 13.75 -9.60
CA SER A 120 1.00 12.95 -8.89
C SER A 120 1.60 12.16 -7.73
N SER A 121 2.85 11.70 -7.87
CA SER A 121 3.55 11.00 -6.79
C SER A 121 3.76 11.88 -5.54
N ILE A 122 3.91 13.20 -5.71
CA ILE A 122 4.01 14.16 -4.61
C ILE A 122 2.67 14.29 -3.88
N PHE A 123 1.56 14.39 -4.61
CA PHE A 123 0.23 14.43 -4.00
C PHE A 123 -0.11 13.16 -3.23
N LEU A 124 0.28 11.99 -3.76
CA LEU A 124 0.10 10.72 -3.08
C LEU A 124 0.99 10.60 -1.83
N LEU A 125 2.21 11.13 -1.87
CA LEU A 125 3.07 11.27 -0.69
C LEU A 125 2.41 12.18 0.36
N CYS A 126 1.94 13.37 -0.03
CA CYS A 126 1.26 14.30 0.88
C CYS A 126 0.01 13.65 1.51
N ARG A 127 -0.69 12.79 0.76
CA ARG A 127 -1.81 12.00 1.28
C ARG A 127 -1.34 11.04 2.37
N GLN A 128 -0.22 10.34 2.15
CA GLN A 128 0.31 9.40 3.14
C GLN A 128 0.72 10.10 4.44
N ILE A 129 1.34 11.27 4.33
CA ILE A 129 1.90 11.99 5.48
C ILE A 129 0.80 12.77 6.24
N PHE A 130 -0.18 13.38 5.55
CA PHE A 130 -1.06 14.42 6.13
C PHE A 130 -2.56 14.10 6.10
N THR A 131 -2.96 12.83 6.17
CA THR A 131 -4.37 12.34 6.00
C THR A 131 -5.39 12.77 7.07
N ILE A 132 -5.01 13.64 8.01
CA ILE A 132 -5.78 13.88 9.25
C ILE A 132 -6.98 14.82 9.00
N GLN A 133 -6.93 15.74 8.03
CA GLN A 133 -7.99 16.75 7.80
C GLN A 133 -8.79 16.51 6.51
N LYS A 134 -10.12 16.68 6.57
CA LYS A 134 -11.02 16.53 5.41
C LYS A 134 -10.67 17.51 4.28
N ALA A 135 -10.35 18.77 4.60
CA ALA A 135 -9.93 19.78 3.62
C ALA A 135 -8.69 19.36 2.83
N MET A 136 -7.71 18.76 3.50
CA MET A 136 -6.48 18.25 2.86
C MET A 136 -6.78 17.10 1.88
N LYS A 137 -7.72 16.21 2.21
CA LYS A 137 -8.14 15.13 1.30
C LYS A 137 -8.77 15.68 0.02
N TYR A 138 -9.59 16.74 0.13
CA TYR A 138 -10.18 17.39 -1.03
C TYR A 138 -9.15 18.16 -1.86
N ALA A 139 -8.25 18.91 -1.20
CA ALA A 139 -7.16 19.62 -1.85
C ALA A 139 -6.27 18.66 -2.67
N ILE A 140 -5.87 17.53 -2.09
CA ILE A 140 -5.06 16.51 -2.79
C ILE A 140 -5.82 15.91 -3.98
N ARG A 141 -7.12 15.58 -3.82
CA ARG A 141 -7.95 15.06 -4.92
C ARG A 141 -8.09 16.07 -6.05
N PHE A 142 -8.31 17.33 -5.71
CA PHE A 142 -8.35 18.42 -6.66
C PHE A 142 -7.01 18.57 -7.39
N GLY A 143 -5.88 18.55 -6.67
CA GLY A 143 -4.55 18.60 -7.27
C GLY A 143 -4.28 17.45 -8.24
N LEU A 144 -4.66 16.22 -7.90
CA LEU A 144 -4.54 15.06 -8.80
C LEU A 144 -5.41 15.21 -10.05
N LEU A 145 -6.66 15.65 -9.89
CA LEU A 145 -7.58 15.88 -11.03
C LEU A 145 -7.05 17.01 -11.93
N PHE A 146 -6.60 18.11 -11.35
CA PHE A 146 -6.01 19.23 -12.09
C PHE A 146 -4.76 18.81 -12.85
N THR A 147 -3.87 18.02 -12.22
CA THR A 147 -2.66 17.49 -12.87
C THR A 147 -3.04 16.60 -14.06
N PHE A 148 -4.05 15.74 -13.93
CA PHE A 148 -4.55 14.92 -15.04
C PHE A 148 -5.05 15.80 -16.20
N LEU A 149 -5.94 16.75 -15.90
CA LEU A 149 -6.53 17.65 -16.90
C LEU A 149 -5.49 18.57 -17.55
N LEU A 150 -4.38 18.87 -16.88
CA LEU A 150 -3.31 19.70 -17.42
C LEU A 150 -2.43 18.95 -18.42
N TYR A 151 -2.05 17.69 -18.13
CA TYR A 151 -1.02 17.00 -18.91
C TYR A 151 -1.55 15.95 -19.90
N TRP A 152 -2.74 15.37 -19.68
CA TRP A 152 -3.31 14.37 -20.61
C TRP A 152 -3.79 14.93 -21.95
N PRO A 153 -4.40 16.14 -22.03
CA PRO A 153 -4.80 16.71 -23.32
C PRO A 153 -3.63 16.89 -24.29
N GLY A 154 -2.41 17.09 -23.78
CA GLY A 154 -1.20 17.18 -24.59
C GLY A 154 -0.99 15.97 -25.50
N VAL A 155 -1.28 14.76 -25.03
CA VAL A 155 -1.16 13.53 -25.84
C VAL A 155 -2.07 13.59 -27.08
N GLY A 156 -3.32 14.04 -26.90
CA GLY A 156 -4.27 14.18 -28.00
C GLY A 156 -3.92 15.30 -28.96
N LEU A 157 -3.47 16.44 -28.42
CA LEU A 157 -3.05 17.60 -29.24
C LEU A 157 -1.79 17.29 -30.06
N GLU A 158 -0.78 16.66 -29.46
CA GLU A 158 0.43 16.21 -30.15
C GLU A 158 0.09 15.19 -31.26
N SER A 159 -0.79 14.24 -30.97
CA SER A 159 -1.27 13.27 -31.97
C SER A 159 -2.05 13.91 -33.11
N TYR A 160 -2.71 15.04 -32.87
CA TYR A 160 -3.47 15.74 -33.91
C TYR A 160 -2.59 16.69 -34.74
N PHE A 161 -1.68 17.44 -34.10
CA PHE A 161 -0.91 18.50 -34.76
C PHE A 161 0.49 18.07 -35.23
N ALA A 162 1.06 16.99 -34.67
CA ALA A 162 2.43 16.53 -34.94
C ALA A 162 2.52 15.10 -35.49
N ALA A 163 1.40 14.45 -35.81
CA ALA A 163 1.39 13.17 -36.52
C ALA A 163 0.90 13.34 -37.98
N PRO A 164 1.44 12.57 -38.94
CA PRO A 164 0.99 12.64 -40.33
C PRO A 164 -0.42 12.08 -40.46
N HIS A 165 -1.28 12.73 -41.24
CA HIS A 165 -2.62 12.23 -41.53
C HIS A 165 -2.60 11.21 -42.67
N ILE A 166 -3.76 10.57 -42.90
CA ILE A 166 -3.93 9.58 -43.98
C ILE A 166 -3.58 10.23 -45.32
N GLY A 167 -2.53 9.72 -45.97
CA GLY A 167 -2.03 10.23 -47.24
C GLY A 167 -0.87 11.23 -47.15
N GLU A 168 -0.46 11.63 -45.95
CA GLU A 168 0.70 12.51 -45.72
C GLU A 168 1.92 11.70 -45.24
N THR A 169 3.11 12.19 -45.56
CA THR A 169 4.39 11.67 -45.07
C THR A 169 4.92 12.51 -43.92
N TRP A 170 5.87 11.96 -43.14
CA TRP A 170 6.50 12.71 -42.04
C TRP A 170 7.30 13.93 -42.51
N ASP A 171 7.73 13.94 -43.77
CA ASP A 171 8.44 15.08 -44.38
C ASP A 171 7.48 16.25 -44.66
N ASP A 172 6.21 15.96 -44.95
CA ASP A 172 5.17 16.97 -45.15
C ASP A 172 4.90 17.80 -43.88
N LEU A 173 5.21 17.26 -42.69
CA LEU A 173 5.11 17.99 -41.42
C LEU A 173 6.20 19.04 -41.23
N LEU A 174 7.34 18.92 -41.92
CA LEU A 174 8.39 19.95 -41.89
C LEU A 174 8.02 21.16 -42.73
N VAL A 175 7.14 20.97 -43.71
CA VAL A 175 6.65 22.03 -44.62
C VAL A 175 5.35 22.64 -44.10
N ASN A 176 4.49 21.80 -43.51
CA ASN A 176 3.24 22.23 -42.93
C ASN A 176 3.48 22.94 -41.60
N LYS A 177 3.04 24.19 -41.47
CA LYS A 177 3.08 24.98 -40.21
C LYS A 177 2.12 24.48 -39.12
N ARG A 178 1.67 23.22 -39.17
CA ARG A 178 0.77 22.62 -38.19
C ARG A 178 1.43 22.44 -36.82
N PRO A 179 2.67 21.93 -36.70
CA PRO A 179 3.34 21.79 -35.42
C PRO A 179 3.59 23.12 -34.70
N GLU A 180 3.72 24.23 -35.43
CA GLU A 180 3.89 25.56 -34.83
C GLU A 180 2.71 25.94 -33.91
N LYS A 181 1.51 25.40 -34.16
CA LYS A 181 0.32 25.66 -33.32
C LYS A 181 0.45 25.05 -31.92
N LEU A 182 1.30 24.04 -31.73
CA LEU A 182 1.54 23.43 -30.41
C LEU A 182 2.29 24.36 -29.46
N ILE A 183 3.01 25.36 -29.97
CA ILE A 183 3.73 26.33 -29.13
C ILE A 183 2.76 27.10 -28.23
N TYR A 184 1.57 27.46 -28.74
CA TYR A 184 0.53 28.14 -27.96
C TYR A 184 0.01 27.29 -26.80
N TRP A 185 -0.24 26.00 -27.06
CA TRP A 185 -0.61 25.05 -26.00
C TRP A 185 0.53 24.90 -24.99
N GLY A 186 1.78 24.83 -25.45
CA GLY A 186 2.97 24.79 -24.61
C GLY A 186 3.03 25.97 -23.63
N ILE A 187 2.71 27.19 -24.06
CA ILE A 187 2.70 28.39 -23.19
C ILE A 187 1.59 28.30 -22.13
N VAL A 188 0.37 27.94 -22.53
CA VAL A 188 -0.77 27.78 -21.60
C VAL A 188 -0.47 26.69 -20.57
N GLN A 189 -0.01 25.53 -21.03
CA GLN A 189 0.39 24.43 -20.16
C GLN A 189 1.55 24.85 -19.24
N GLY A 190 2.51 25.65 -19.72
CA GLY A 190 3.64 26.13 -18.94
C GLY A 190 3.21 27.07 -17.81
N ALA A 191 2.32 28.02 -18.10
CA ALA A 191 1.77 28.93 -17.10
C ALA A 191 1.01 28.17 -16.01
N LEU A 192 0.15 27.22 -16.40
CA LEU A 192 -0.58 26.36 -15.47
C LEU A 192 0.34 25.41 -14.69
N SER A 193 1.47 24.97 -15.28
CA SER A 193 2.49 24.16 -14.60
C SER A 193 3.14 24.92 -13.45
N VAL A 194 3.47 26.21 -13.66
CA VAL A 194 4.02 27.07 -12.59
C VAL A 194 3.03 27.23 -11.45
N VAL A 195 1.74 27.46 -11.76
CA VAL A 195 0.68 27.54 -10.75
C VAL A 195 0.57 26.23 -9.96
N LEU A 196 0.68 25.08 -10.64
CA LEU A 196 0.67 23.77 -10.00
C LEU A 196 1.86 23.57 -9.05
N ASP A 197 3.07 23.98 -9.44
CA ASP A 197 4.24 23.83 -8.59
C ASP A 197 4.19 24.71 -7.35
N ILE A 198 3.68 25.94 -7.50
CA ILE A 198 3.38 26.82 -6.36
C ILE A 198 2.33 26.16 -5.46
N TYR A 199 1.29 25.57 -6.04
CA TYR A 199 0.26 24.87 -5.28
C TYR A 199 0.82 23.68 -4.49
N ILE A 200 1.65 22.84 -5.13
CA ILE A 200 2.34 21.70 -4.50
C ILE A 200 3.23 22.17 -3.34
N PHE A 201 3.95 23.28 -3.53
CA PHE A 201 4.81 23.87 -2.51
C PHE A 201 4.04 24.44 -1.32
N ILE A 202 2.92 25.11 -1.56
CA ILE A 202 2.10 25.74 -0.50
C ILE A 202 1.31 24.69 0.29
N LEU A 203 0.85 23.61 -0.35
CA LEU A 203 -0.02 22.59 0.24
C LEU A 203 0.40 22.14 1.66
N PRO A 204 1.68 21.81 1.95
CA PRO A 204 2.10 21.39 3.29
C PRO A 204 2.37 22.54 4.28
N LEU A 205 2.60 23.79 3.84
CA LEU A 205 3.05 24.89 4.72
C LEU A 205 2.09 25.25 5.87
N PRO A 206 0.76 25.35 5.68
CA PRO A 206 -0.18 25.69 6.75
C PRO A 206 -0.22 24.67 7.90
N LEU A 207 0.20 23.43 7.64
CA LEU A 207 0.25 22.39 8.65
C LEU A 207 1.55 22.49 9.45
N LEU A 208 2.65 22.80 8.78
CA LEU A 208 3.98 22.94 9.37
C LEU A 208 4.11 24.16 10.27
N SER A 209 3.38 25.24 9.98
CA SER A 209 3.35 26.43 10.82
C SER A 209 2.64 26.19 12.16
N LYS A 210 1.72 25.22 12.23
CA LYS A 210 0.99 24.83 13.45
C LYS A 210 1.74 23.82 14.31
N LEU A 211 2.82 23.23 13.81
CA LEU A 211 3.66 22.26 14.50
C LEU A 211 4.75 22.97 15.33
N GLN A 212 4.68 22.86 16.65
CA GLN A 212 5.74 23.36 17.56
C GLN A 212 6.97 22.44 17.50
N LEU A 213 7.82 22.63 16.49
CA LEU A 213 9.03 21.83 16.28
C LEU A 213 10.29 22.48 16.89
N PRO A 214 11.19 21.69 17.50
CA PRO A 214 12.50 22.18 17.93
C PRO A 214 13.32 22.68 16.73
N ARG A 215 14.08 23.77 16.91
CA ARG A 215 14.76 24.52 15.83
C ARG A 215 15.55 23.62 14.86
N LYS A 216 16.22 22.57 15.33
CA LYS A 216 16.96 21.61 14.49
C LYS A 216 16.08 20.84 13.50
N LYS A 217 14.89 20.40 13.91
CA LYS A 217 13.95 19.68 13.03
C LYS A 217 13.27 20.61 12.02
N ARG A 218 13.02 21.86 12.42
CA ARG A 218 12.51 22.92 11.51
C ARG A 218 13.49 23.22 10.38
N TRP A 219 14.79 23.28 10.67
CA TRP A 219 15.84 23.45 9.65
C TRP A 219 15.93 22.27 8.68
N GLN A 220 15.85 21.03 9.17
CA GLN A 220 15.84 19.83 8.30
C GLN A 220 14.64 19.83 7.35
N LEU A 221 13.48 20.27 7.83
CA LEU A 221 12.29 20.39 7.01
C LEU A 221 12.43 21.50 5.96
N LEU A 222 12.97 22.66 6.32
CA LEU A 222 13.26 23.76 5.40
C LEU A 222 14.21 23.35 4.27
N ILE A 223 15.20 22.50 4.56
CA ILE A 223 16.11 21.94 3.54
C ILE A 223 15.36 21.05 2.55
N ILE A 224 14.39 20.25 3.00
CA ILE A 224 13.54 19.43 2.13
C ILE A 224 12.68 20.30 1.20
N PHE A 225 12.16 21.42 1.73
CA PHE A 225 11.41 22.41 0.93
C PHE A 225 12.29 23.24 -0.01
N SER A 226 13.57 23.42 0.28
CA SER A 226 14.52 24.11 -0.61
C SER A 226 14.65 23.39 -1.96
N THR A 227 14.61 22.05 -1.96
CA THR A 227 14.62 21.25 -3.20
C THR A 227 13.35 21.43 -4.03
N ALA A 228 12.20 21.67 -3.41
CA ALA A 228 10.95 21.97 -4.11
C ALA A 228 10.97 23.36 -4.77
N MET A 229 11.71 24.32 -4.21
CA MET A 229 11.91 25.64 -4.82
C MET A 229 12.64 25.54 -6.16
N MET A 230 13.59 24.62 -6.29
CA MET A 230 14.32 24.38 -7.54
C MET A 230 13.39 23.94 -8.67
N GLY A 231 12.34 23.17 -8.35
CA GLY A 231 11.30 22.80 -9.31
C GLY A 231 10.52 24.01 -9.82
N ILE A 232 10.09 24.92 -8.93
CA ILE A 232 9.39 26.16 -9.30
C ILE A 232 10.27 27.02 -10.21
N VAL A 233 11.55 27.20 -9.87
CA VAL A 233 12.49 27.99 -10.67
C VAL A 233 12.65 27.39 -12.06
N ALA A 234 12.82 26.07 -12.16
CA ALA A 234 12.91 25.38 -13.45
C ALA A 234 11.64 25.58 -14.31
N SER A 235 10.45 25.51 -13.70
CA SER A 235 9.16 25.72 -14.39
C SER A 235 8.99 27.16 -14.88
N VAL A 236 9.43 28.15 -14.10
CA VAL A 236 9.40 29.57 -14.51
C VAL A 236 10.36 29.81 -15.68
N ILE A 237 11.59 29.29 -15.60
CA ILE A 237 12.57 29.42 -16.69
C ILE A 237 12.08 28.69 -17.94
N ALA A 238 11.48 27.50 -17.80
CA ALA A 238 10.86 26.78 -18.90
C ALA A 238 9.75 27.60 -19.57
N LEU A 239 8.90 28.28 -18.78
CA LEU A 239 7.87 29.18 -19.32
C LEU A 239 8.48 30.35 -20.11
N VAL A 240 9.57 30.95 -19.62
CA VAL A 240 10.29 32.01 -20.35
C VAL A 240 10.79 31.49 -21.71
N PHE A 241 11.41 30.31 -21.74
CA PHE A 241 11.86 29.72 -23.02
C PHE A 241 10.70 29.35 -23.95
N ARG A 242 9.55 28.91 -23.43
CA ARG A 242 8.34 28.67 -24.24
C ARG A 242 7.81 29.95 -24.88
N ILE A 243 7.90 31.08 -24.19
CA ILE A 243 7.53 32.40 -24.75
C ILE A 243 8.57 32.85 -25.78
N GLN A 244 9.87 32.65 -25.51
CA GLN A 244 10.94 33.00 -26.44
C GLN A 244 10.89 32.20 -27.75
N LEU A 245 10.33 30.98 -27.75
CA LEU A 245 10.09 30.20 -28.97
C LEU A 245 9.15 30.90 -29.97
N LEU A 246 8.33 31.86 -29.54
CA LEU A 246 7.48 32.64 -30.46
C LEU A 246 8.22 33.76 -31.19
N THR A 247 9.35 34.23 -30.66
CA THR A 247 10.03 35.45 -31.12
C THR A 247 11.43 35.21 -31.65
N THR A 248 12.02 34.06 -31.36
CA THR A 248 13.41 33.72 -31.71
C THR A 248 13.55 33.12 -33.10
N SER A 249 14.62 33.49 -33.81
CA SER A 249 15.02 32.90 -35.09
C SER A 249 15.80 31.58 -34.95
N ASP A 250 16.46 31.34 -33.81
CA ASP A 250 17.17 30.11 -33.45
C ASP A 250 16.32 29.19 -32.53
N THR A 251 15.42 28.44 -33.16
CA THR A 251 14.51 27.51 -32.47
C THR A 251 15.27 26.34 -31.84
N THR A 252 16.39 25.90 -32.41
CA THR A 252 17.12 24.71 -31.96
C THR A 252 17.84 24.96 -30.63
N PHE A 253 18.49 26.11 -30.49
CA PHE A 253 19.14 26.51 -29.25
C PHE A 253 18.12 26.69 -28.12
N THR A 254 17.05 27.44 -28.39
CA THR A 254 15.99 27.76 -27.42
C THR A 254 15.23 26.51 -26.97
N GLN A 255 14.94 25.60 -27.90
CA GLN A 255 14.25 24.34 -27.61
C GLN A 255 15.13 23.39 -26.77
N SER A 256 16.45 23.38 -27.00
CA SER A 256 17.38 22.59 -26.17
C SER A 256 17.44 23.13 -24.74
N ALA A 257 17.49 24.46 -24.56
CA ALA A 257 17.39 25.08 -23.23
C ALA A 257 16.07 24.76 -22.52
N LEU A 258 14.95 24.75 -23.26
CA LEU A 258 13.65 24.33 -22.74
C LEU A 258 13.67 22.87 -22.27
N PHE A 259 14.24 21.95 -23.04
CA PHE A 259 14.32 20.53 -22.65
C PHE A 259 15.17 20.29 -21.40
N ILE A 260 16.25 21.05 -21.22
CA ILE A 260 17.02 21.04 -19.98
C ILE A 260 16.12 21.40 -18.80
N CYS A 261 15.38 22.51 -18.90
CA CYS A 261 14.52 22.98 -17.81
C CYS A 261 13.40 21.99 -17.47
N VAL A 262 12.74 21.43 -18.49
CA VAL A 262 11.69 20.42 -18.34
C VAL A 262 12.22 19.14 -17.71
N THR A 263 13.42 18.70 -18.10
CA THR A 263 14.06 17.50 -17.53
C THR A 263 14.41 17.73 -16.05
N VAL A 264 14.94 18.91 -15.71
CA VAL A 264 15.21 19.31 -14.32
C VAL A 264 13.91 19.36 -13.52
N GLU A 265 12.86 20.02 -14.00
CA GLU A 265 11.55 20.11 -13.35
C GLU A 265 11.03 18.70 -13.00
N ASN A 266 11.05 17.78 -13.98
CA ASN A 266 10.55 16.43 -13.81
C ASN A 266 11.39 15.59 -12.82
N ASN A 267 12.71 15.58 -12.98
CA ASN A 267 13.59 14.80 -12.11
C ASN A 267 13.58 15.35 -10.67
N VAL A 268 13.48 16.68 -10.49
CA VAL A 268 13.32 17.30 -9.17
C VAL A 268 12.00 16.88 -8.53
N ALA A 269 10.90 16.81 -9.28
CA ALA A 269 9.62 16.33 -8.75
C ALA A 269 9.70 14.89 -8.22
N ILE A 270 10.42 14.00 -8.92
CA ILE A 270 10.69 12.61 -8.48
C ILE A 270 11.57 12.57 -7.21
N ILE A 271 12.59 13.43 -7.15
CA ILE A 271 13.47 13.54 -5.97
C ILE A 271 12.67 14.03 -4.76
N VAL A 272 11.89 15.09 -4.90
CA VAL A 272 11.07 15.67 -3.84
C VAL A 272 10.07 14.65 -3.30
N SER A 273 9.44 13.86 -4.17
CA SER A 273 8.51 12.82 -3.73
C SER A 273 9.20 11.66 -3.00
N SER A 274 10.51 11.49 -3.14
CA SER A 274 11.28 10.39 -2.53
C SER A 274 12.14 10.81 -1.34
N MET A 275 12.28 12.11 -1.11
CA MET A 275 13.18 12.70 -0.11
C MET A 275 12.92 12.28 1.35
N PRO A 276 11.67 12.17 1.84
CA PRO A 276 11.43 11.77 3.24
C PRO A 276 11.97 10.37 3.57
N PHE A 277 11.93 9.47 2.59
CA PHE A 277 12.41 8.09 2.74
C PHE A 277 13.93 8.00 2.58
N PHE A 278 14.51 8.78 1.67
CA PHE A 278 15.96 8.90 1.54
C PHE A 278 16.61 9.41 2.83
N ALA A 279 15.99 10.39 3.51
CA ALA A 279 16.48 10.87 4.81
C ALA A 279 16.51 9.78 5.88
N ALA A 280 15.53 8.87 5.88
CA ALA A 280 15.50 7.72 6.78
C ALA A 280 16.55 6.65 6.41
N PHE A 281 16.70 6.37 5.11
CA PHE A 281 17.74 5.47 4.58
C PHE A 281 19.15 5.95 4.93
N PHE A 282 19.43 7.23 4.70
CA PHE A 282 20.75 7.82 4.93
C PHE A 282 21.14 7.79 6.42
N ARG A 283 20.18 8.01 7.33
CA ARG A 283 20.41 7.91 8.77
C ARG A 283 20.70 6.49 9.24
N SER A 284 19.93 5.52 8.77
CA SER A 284 20.03 4.14 9.25
C SER A 284 21.20 3.36 8.64
N HIS A 285 21.49 3.54 7.35
CA HIS A 285 22.44 2.67 6.64
C HIS A 285 23.73 3.38 6.24
N VAL A 286 23.66 4.65 5.85
CA VAL A 286 24.83 5.38 5.33
C VAL A 286 25.66 5.95 6.48
N LEU A 287 25.02 6.62 7.45
CA LEU A 287 25.69 7.21 8.61
C LEU A 287 26.27 6.16 9.59
N GLU A 288 25.72 4.96 9.63
CA GLU A 288 26.22 3.87 10.48
C GLU A 288 27.29 2.99 9.81
N SER A 289 27.50 3.16 8.49
CA SER A 289 28.46 2.36 7.73
C SER A 289 29.91 2.57 8.20
N ALA A 290 30.67 1.47 8.21
CA ALA A 290 32.08 1.47 8.63
C ALA A 290 32.92 2.49 7.84
N LEU A 291 32.66 2.62 6.54
CA LEU A 291 33.33 3.57 5.64
C LEU A 291 33.18 5.03 6.07
N LEU A 292 31.97 5.45 6.45
CA LEU A 292 31.71 6.82 6.92
C LEU A 292 32.21 7.06 8.34
N LYS A 293 32.21 6.03 9.20
CA LYS A 293 32.88 6.09 10.51
C LYS A 293 34.38 6.27 10.37
N THR A 294 35.03 5.59 9.42
CA THR A 294 36.47 5.73 9.11
C THR A 294 36.81 7.07 8.45
N LEU A 295 35.94 7.59 7.57
CA LEU A 295 36.10 8.94 6.99
C LEU A 295 35.88 10.04 8.03
N ARG A 296 34.87 9.90 8.90
CA ARG A 296 34.57 10.86 9.97
C ARG A 296 35.67 10.88 11.04
N SER A 297 36.26 9.74 11.38
CA SER A 297 37.40 9.70 12.31
C SER A 297 38.65 10.35 11.71
N ARG A 298 38.85 10.28 10.39
CA ARG A 298 39.95 10.97 9.68
C ARG A 298 39.72 12.47 9.45
N LEU A 299 38.47 12.89 9.24
CA LEU A 299 38.10 14.31 9.13
C LEU A 299 38.05 14.99 10.50
N SER A 300 37.72 14.25 11.56
CA SER A 300 37.75 14.75 12.94
C SER A 300 39.17 14.77 13.55
N SER A 301 40.16 14.13 12.92
CA SER A 301 41.55 14.11 13.42
C SER A 301 42.43 15.24 12.88
N SER A 302 41.87 16.20 12.14
CA SER A 302 42.58 17.39 11.66
C SER A 302 42.08 18.64 12.40
N GLY A 303 42.47 18.77 13.67
CA GLY A 303 42.21 19.95 14.49
C GLY A 303 42.63 19.78 15.94
N GLY A 304 43.94 19.74 16.23
CA GLY A 304 44.48 20.06 17.56
C GLY A 304 44.25 21.56 17.86
N HIS A 305 44.10 22.03 19.10
CA HIS A 305 44.91 21.75 20.28
C HIS A 305 44.13 21.72 21.62
N SER A 306 44.72 20.92 22.50
CA SER A 306 44.67 20.83 23.98
C SER A 306 44.40 22.09 24.80
N VAL A 307 43.72 21.94 25.95
CA VAL A 307 44.25 22.27 27.30
C VAL A 307 43.60 21.35 28.36
N VAL A 308 44.45 20.85 29.26
CA VAL A 308 44.19 20.01 30.44
C VAL A 308 43.71 20.86 31.63
N GLY A 309 42.80 20.33 32.46
CA GLY A 309 42.47 20.86 33.77
C GLY A 309 41.53 19.94 34.57
N THR A 310 42.09 19.23 35.54
CA THR A 310 41.44 18.32 36.50
C THR A 310 40.82 19.08 37.69
N VAL A 311 39.59 18.75 38.10
CA VAL A 311 39.13 18.74 39.51
C VAL A 311 38.01 17.68 39.68
N ASP A 312 38.19 16.82 40.68
CA ASP A 312 37.28 15.76 41.13
C ASP A 312 36.04 16.27 41.89
N HIS A 313 34.92 15.54 41.78
CA HIS A 313 34.06 15.27 42.93
C HIS A 313 33.31 13.94 42.79
N HIS A 314 33.51 13.07 43.78
CA HIS A 314 32.76 11.85 44.06
C HIS A 314 31.23 12.08 44.11
N MET A 315 30.44 11.12 43.59
CA MET A 315 29.55 10.29 44.42
C MET A 315 28.79 9.20 43.65
N VAL A 316 28.79 8.01 44.26
CA VAL A 316 27.80 6.91 44.23
C VAL A 316 27.60 6.13 42.91
N LYS A 317 28.10 4.89 42.93
CA LYS A 317 27.78 3.80 41.99
C LYS A 317 26.30 3.38 42.13
N ALA A 318 25.53 3.57 41.06
CA ALA A 318 24.30 2.82 40.78
C ALA A 318 24.64 1.70 39.76
N PRO A 319 23.96 0.54 39.79
CA PRO A 319 24.30 -0.63 38.97
C PRO A 319 24.07 -0.36 37.47
N PRO A 320 24.72 -1.12 36.57
CA PRO A 320 24.72 -0.82 35.14
C PRO A 320 23.30 -0.93 34.57
N SER A 321 22.75 0.17 34.06
CA SER A 321 21.51 0.10 33.28
C SER A 321 21.82 -0.65 31.98
N PRO A 322 21.05 -1.70 31.63
CA PRO A 322 21.33 -2.47 30.43
C PRO A 322 21.07 -1.61 29.20
N SER A 323 22.13 -1.42 28.42
CA SER A 323 22.08 -1.10 27.02
C SER A 323 21.29 -2.16 26.26
N HIS A 324 20.01 -1.92 25.99
CA HIS A 324 19.25 -2.67 24.98
C HIS A 324 18.33 -1.70 24.23
N LEU A 325 18.82 -1.18 23.09
CA LEU A 325 18.05 -0.43 22.09
C LEU A 325 17.48 -1.35 21.00
N LEU A 326 17.18 -2.60 21.34
CA LEU A 326 16.61 -3.62 20.48
C LEU A 326 15.67 -4.48 21.32
N ASN A 327 14.40 -4.52 20.94
CA ASN A 327 13.50 -5.60 21.33
C ASN A 327 13.47 -6.59 20.16
N ASP A 328 14.00 -7.80 20.40
CA ASP A 328 14.38 -8.79 19.38
C ASP A 328 13.20 -9.51 18.72
N THR A 329 11.97 -9.01 18.91
CA THR A 329 10.75 -9.68 18.43
C THR A 329 9.87 -8.83 17.50
N THR A 330 10.09 -7.51 17.35
CA THR A 330 9.17 -6.66 16.55
C THR A 330 9.81 -5.66 15.59
N GLY A 331 11.11 -5.39 15.66
CA GLY A 331 11.86 -4.68 14.60
C GLY A 331 11.19 -3.44 13.99
N HIS A 332 10.69 -2.48 14.78
CA HIS A 332 10.17 -1.20 14.28
C HIS A 332 10.75 0.01 15.02
N TYR A 333 11.26 0.98 14.24
CA TYR A 333 11.55 2.36 14.65
C TYR A 333 10.54 3.31 14.01
N HIS A 334 9.92 4.19 14.81
CA HIS A 334 9.03 5.26 14.37
C HIS A 334 9.65 6.62 14.76
N GLU A 335 9.96 7.49 13.80
CA GLU A 335 10.38 8.87 14.16
C GLU A 335 9.73 10.01 13.33
N LEU A 336 8.95 9.70 12.29
CA LEU A 336 8.22 10.74 11.55
C LEU A 336 6.70 10.57 11.59
N ARG A 337 6.21 9.39 11.98
CA ARG A 337 4.78 9.09 12.08
C ARG A 337 4.18 9.52 13.42
N ASP A 338 4.97 9.51 14.49
CA ASP A 338 4.46 9.68 15.86
C ASP A 338 4.31 11.15 16.28
N PHE A 339 4.95 12.08 15.58
CA PHE A 339 4.88 13.51 15.93
C PHE A 339 3.50 14.13 15.61
N ALA A 340 2.75 13.56 14.66
CA ALA A 340 1.44 14.08 14.24
C ALA A 340 0.25 13.44 14.98
N TYR A 341 0.47 12.34 15.69
CA TYR A 341 -0.59 11.68 16.47
C TYR A 341 -0.80 12.29 17.87
N ALA A 342 0.18 13.04 18.39
CA ALA A 342 0.12 13.59 19.76
C ALA A 342 -0.61 14.95 19.89
N THR A 343 -1.06 15.60 18.80
CA THR A 343 -1.47 17.02 18.85
C THR A 343 -2.95 17.32 18.58
N ASN A 344 -3.83 16.32 18.43
CA ASN A 344 -5.22 16.57 18.03
C ASN A 344 -6.31 16.19 19.06
N THR A 345 -5.94 16.05 20.34
CA THR A 345 -6.92 15.90 21.43
C THR A 345 -7.04 17.21 22.21
N LYS A 346 -7.70 18.22 21.62
CA LYS A 346 -8.50 19.26 22.30
C LYS A 346 -8.98 20.31 21.29
N ILE A 347 -10.31 20.48 21.18
CA ILE A 347 -11.06 21.75 21.13
C ILE A 347 -12.50 21.43 20.70
N GLN A 348 -13.42 21.39 21.67
CA GLN A 348 -14.67 22.19 21.75
C GLN A 348 -15.66 21.54 22.73
N ALA A 349 -15.91 22.22 23.85
CA ALA A 349 -17.24 22.32 24.46
C ALA A 349 -17.24 23.40 25.56
N GLY A 350 -18.23 24.30 25.48
CA GLY A 350 -18.84 24.95 26.65
C GLY A 350 -18.18 26.22 27.16
N GLY A 351 -18.71 27.38 26.75
CA GLY A 351 -18.54 28.63 27.47
C GLY A 351 -19.67 28.85 28.48
N GLY A 352 -19.39 29.66 29.51
CA GLY A 352 -20.39 30.29 30.38
C GLY A 352 -19.97 30.37 31.84
N GLY A 353 -19.98 31.59 32.41
CA GLY A 353 -20.16 31.82 33.85
C GLY A 353 -19.01 32.46 34.62
N GLU A 354 -19.07 33.79 34.74
CA GLU A 354 -18.71 34.68 35.87
C GLU A 354 -17.50 34.43 36.79
N ARG A 355 -16.75 35.51 37.05
CA ARG A 355 -15.81 35.68 38.18
C ARG A 355 -16.31 36.76 39.12
N LEU A 356 -16.08 36.58 40.42
CA LEU A 356 -15.71 37.59 41.43
C LEU A 356 -15.04 36.87 42.65
N PRO A 357 -14.31 37.56 43.54
CA PRO A 357 -12.95 37.16 43.94
C PRO A 357 -12.83 36.83 45.44
N THR A 358 -11.82 36.04 45.83
CA THR A 358 -11.29 36.09 47.20
C THR A 358 -9.82 35.66 47.25
N GLN A 359 -9.02 36.50 47.93
CA GLN A 359 -7.69 36.21 48.44
C GLN A 359 -7.76 35.14 49.54
N GLY A 360 -6.77 34.26 49.60
CA GLY A 360 -6.54 33.39 50.76
C GLY A 360 -5.37 32.45 50.52
N ASN A 361 -4.24 32.69 51.21
CA ASN A 361 -3.08 31.80 51.24
C ASN A 361 -3.43 30.46 51.88
N GLY A 362 -3.35 29.38 51.10
CA GLY A 362 -3.38 28.00 51.56
C GLY A 362 -2.91 27.11 50.43
N ILE A 363 -1.97 26.20 50.70
CA ILE A 363 -1.51 25.21 49.71
C ILE A 363 -2.66 24.21 49.51
N SER A 364 -3.55 24.54 48.58
CA SER A 364 -4.55 23.64 48.04
C SER A 364 -3.85 22.74 47.03
N ARG A 365 -3.69 21.44 47.35
CA ARG A 365 -3.42 20.46 46.29
C ARG A 365 -4.70 20.42 45.44
N GLU A 366 -4.64 21.05 44.27
CA GLU A 366 -5.69 21.00 43.28
C GLU A 366 -5.72 19.56 42.75
N VAL A 367 -6.44 18.69 43.45
CA VAL A 367 -6.77 17.36 42.94
C VAL A 367 -7.74 17.60 41.80
N ASN A 368 -7.22 17.56 40.57
CA ASN A 368 -8.04 17.64 39.38
C ASN A 368 -8.81 16.33 39.29
N ILE A 369 -9.98 16.29 39.92
CA ILE A 369 -10.86 15.12 39.99
C ILE A 369 -11.15 14.61 38.58
N GLU A 370 -11.23 15.46 37.55
CA GLU A 370 -11.38 15.00 36.16
C GLU A 370 -10.13 14.33 35.57
N GLN A 371 -8.95 14.72 36.02
CA GLN A 371 -7.68 14.18 35.53
C GLN A 371 -7.35 12.88 36.23
N GLU A 372 -7.59 12.78 37.54
CA GLU A 372 -7.53 11.52 38.28
C GLU A 372 -8.65 10.57 37.87
N ILE A 373 -9.89 11.05 37.64
CA ILE A 373 -10.94 10.25 37.00
C ILE A 373 -10.51 9.84 35.60
N ARG A 374 -9.82 10.66 34.80
CA ARG A 374 -9.33 10.25 33.47
C ARG A 374 -8.18 9.25 33.56
N GLU A 375 -7.23 9.41 34.46
CA GLU A 375 -6.12 8.47 34.64
C GLU A 375 -6.65 7.14 35.19
N TYR A 376 -7.58 7.19 36.15
CA TYR A 376 -8.30 6.03 36.68
C TYR A 376 -9.25 5.42 35.61
N SER A 377 -9.86 6.22 34.74
CA SER A 377 -10.70 5.74 33.61
C SER A 377 -9.88 5.17 32.44
N ILE A 378 -8.64 5.63 32.28
CA ILE A 378 -7.70 5.11 31.28
C ILE A 378 -7.11 3.78 31.75
N ASP A 379 -6.84 3.61 33.06
CA ASP A 379 -6.53 2.30 33.65
C ASP A 379 -7.75 1.35 33.68
N ILE A 380 -8.98 1.89 33.83
CA ILE A 380 -10.23 1.12 33.70
C ILE A 380 -10.58 0.81 32.23
N GLN A 381 -9.88 1.34 31.24
CA GLN A 381 -9.93 0.82 29.86
C GLN A 381 -9.08 -0.45 29.66
N GLN A 382 -8.94 -1.28 30.70
CA GLN A 382 -9.21 -2.70 30.48
C GLN A 382 -10.56 -2.79 29.76
N THR A 383 -10.56 -3.16 28.48
CA THR A 383 -11.79 -3.34 27.69
C THR A 383 -12.79 -4.10 28.54
N MET A 384 -13.97 -3.51 28.81
CA MET A 384 -15.04 -4.19 29.53
C MET A 384 -15.15 -5.63 29.02
N PRO A 385 -15.17 -6.64 29.91
CA PRO A 385 -15.13 -8.03 29.50
C PRO A 385 -16.29 -8.31 28.54
N LYS A 386 -15.95 -8.69 27.30
CA LYS A 386 -16.92 -9.05 26.28
C LYS A 386 -17.35 -10.50 26.45
N THR A 387 -18.59 -10.76 26.07
CA THR A 387 -19.17 -12.11 25.99
C THR A 387 -19.04 -12.64 24.56
N ILE A 388 -18.29 -13.73 24.40
CA ILE A 388 -17.88 -14.25 23.09
C ILE A 388 -18.23 -15.73 23.00
N LEU A 389 -18.99 -16.13 21.97
CA LEU A 389 -19.26 -17.54 21.67
C LEU A 389 -18.42 -17.99 20.48
N ILE A 390 -17.71 -19.12 20.63
CA ILE A 390 -16.82 -19.66 19.60
C ILE A 390 -17.19 -21.10 19.30
N THR A 391 -17.55 -21.37 18.04
CA THR A 391 -17.87 -22.73 17.59
C THR A 391 -16.62 -23.53 17.21
N GLY A 392 -16.59 -24.83 17.51
CA GLY A 392 -15.49 -25.72 17.09
C GLY A 392 -14.21 -25.59 17.91
N CYS A 393 -14.31 -25.54 19.24
CA CYS A 393 -13.20 -25.39 20.19
C CYS A 393 -12.55 -26.71 20.63
N SER A 394 -12.57 -27.74 19.78
CA SER A 394 -11.85 -29.00 20.07
C SER A 394 -10.33 -28.80 20.06
N ALA A 395 -9.58 -29.69 20.71
CA ALA A 395 -8.12 -29.64 20.76
C ALA A 395 -7.48 -29.47 19.37
N ASN A 396 -6.38 -28.71 19.32
CA ASN A 396 -5.63 -28.37 18.09
C ASN A 396 -6.45 -27.67 16.99
N SER A 397 -7.55 -26.99 17.35
CA SER A 397 -8.31 -26.14 16.43
C SER A 397 -7.98 -24.65 16.59
N ILE A 398 -8.25 -23.87 15.54
CA ILE A 398 -8.18 -22.40 15.59
C ILE A 398 -9.12 -21.85 16.67
N GLY A 399 -10.33 -22.40 16.77
CA GLY A 399 -11.32 -22.01 17.78
C GLY A 399 -10.82 -22.16 19.21
N ALA A 400 -10.15 -23.26 19.54
CA ALA A 400 -9.60 -23.48 20.88
C ALA A 400 -8.45 -22.51 21.21
N ALA A 401 -7.53 -22.28 20.27
CA ALA A 401 -6.45 -21.33 20.45
C ALA A 401 -6.96 -19.89 20.61
N LEU A 402 -7.96 -19.50 19.80
CA LEU A 402 -8.61 -18.20 19.89
C LEU A 402 -9.38 -18.02 21.21
N ALA A 403 -10.13 -19.04 21.63
CA ALA A 403 -10.82 -19.05 22.92
C ALA A 403 -9.83 -18.82 24.07
N LEU A 404 -8.68 -19.50 24.04
CA LEU A 404 -7.66 -19.40 25.09
C LEU A 404 -7.04 -18.00 25.12
N SER A 405 -6.73 -17.47 23.93
CA SER A 405 -6.16 -16.14 23.75
C SER A 405 -7.09 -15.02 24.25
N LEU A 406 -8.40 -15.13 23.99
CA LEU A 406 -9.41 -14.17 24.43
C LEU A 406 -9.74 -14.33 25.92
N ALA A 407 -9.80 -15.55 26.44
CA ALA A 407 -10.02 -15.81 27.86
C ALA A 407 -8.87 -15.25 28.71
N LYS A 408 -7.61 -15.41 28.28
CA LYS A 408 -6.44 -14.81 28.96
C LYS A 408 -6.47 -13.28 29.01
N ARG A 409 -7.25 -12.64 28.14
CA ARG A 409 -7.47 -11.19 28.10
C ARG A 409 -8.67 -10.73 28.95
N GLY A 410 -9.26 -11.63 29.72
CA GLY A 410 -10.34 -11.33 30.66
C GLY A 410 -11.74 -11.35 30.05
N HIS A 411 -11.91 -11.76 28.80
CA HIS A 411 -13.23 -11.89 28.18
C HIS A 411 -13.95 -13.16 28.64
N HIS A 412 -15.29 -13.16 28.65
CA HIS A 412 -16.07 -14.36 28.95
C HIS A 412 -16.30 -15.17 27.67
N ILE A 413 -15.87 -16.43 27.67
CA ILE A 413 -15.88 -17.27 26.47
C ILE A 413 -16.86 -18.43 26.64
N PHE A 414 -17.84 -18.52 25.76
CA PHE A 414 -18.60 -19.75 25.52
C PHE A 414 -17.86 -20.61 24.49
N ALA A 415 -17.03 -21.53 24.97
CA ALA A 415 -16.25 -22.44 24.13
C ALA A 415 -17.11 -23.67 23.81
N THR A 416 -17.39 -23.92 22.53
CA THR A 416 -18.35 -24.95 22.14
C THR A 416 -17.75 -26.06 21.27
N ALA A 417 -18.23 -27.27 21.47
CA ALA A 417 -17.91 -28.44 20.66
C ALA A 417 -19.04 -29.48 20.74
N ARG A 418 -19.15 -30.37 19.75
CA ARG A 418 -20.10 -31.49 19.79
C ARG A 418 -19.88 -32.40 20.99
N SER A 419 -18.62 -32.57 21.40
CA SER A 419 -18.22 -33.27 22.61
C SER A 419 -17.35 -32.33 23.45
N PRO A 420 -17.90 -31.71 24.52
CA PRO A 420 -17.14 -30.82 25.39
C PRO A 420 -15.88 -31.44 25.99
N ALA A 421 -15.85 -32.77 26.16
CA ALA A 421 -14.67 -33.51 26.62
C ALA A 421 -13.45 -33.38 25.68
N LYS A 422 -13.64 -32.96 24.42
CA LYS A 422 -12.56 -32.71 23.46
C LYS A 422 -12.00 -31.28 23.54
N ILE A 423 -12.55 -30.42 24.40
CA ILE A 423 -12.02 -29.07 24.64
C ILE A 423 -10.77 -29.21 25.53
N PRO A 424 -9.63 -28.60 25.15
CA PRO A 424 -8.35 -28.85 25.83
C PRO A 424 -8.32 -28.28 27.25
N SER A 425 -7.58 -28.94 28.15
CA SER A 425 -7.52 -28.59 29.57
C SER A 425 -7.14 -27.13 29.89
N PRO A 426 -6.27 -26.43 29.14
CA PRO A 426 -5.96 -25.02 29.42
C PRO A 426 -7.18 -24.09 29.31
N LEU A 427 -8.22 -24.49 28.58
CA LEU A 427 -9.49 -23.76 28.51
C LEU A 427 -10.41 -24.12 29.66
N THR A 428 -10.54 -25.41 29.98
CA THR A 428 -11.49 -25.91 30.97
C THR A 428 -11.13 -25.48 32.40
N THR A 429 -9.88 -25.07 32.64
CA THR A 429 -9.40 -24.61 33.96
C THR A 429 -9.64 -23.12 34.21
N LEU A 430 -10.07 -22.35 33.20
CA LEU A 430 -10.27 -20.90 33.33
C LEU A 430 -11.69 -20.58 33.80
N SER A 431 -11.80 -19.75 34.85
CA SER A 431 -13.09 -19.40 35.46
C SER A 431 -14.01 -18.56 34.58
N ASN A 432 -13.46 -17.90 33.56
CA ASN A 432 -14.17 -17.09 32.58
C ASN A 432 -14.48 -17.85 31.27
N VAL A 433 -14.40 -19.18 31.28
CA VAL A 433 -14.74 -20.05 30.15
C VAL A 433 -15.90 -20.96 30.54
N THR A 434 -16.99 -20.87 29.79
CA THR A 434 -18.16 -21.76 29.90
C THR A 434 -18.15 -22.74 28.74
N LEU A 435 -18.18 -24.04 29.04
CA LEU A 435 -18.21 -25.09 28.03
C LEU A 435 -19.64 -25.40 27.64
N LEU A 436 -19.97 -25.34 26.34
CA LEU A 436 -21.29 -25.72 25.84
C LEU A 436 -21.18 -26.85 24.82
N GLN A 437 -22.09 -27.83 24.94
CA GLN A 437 -22.30 -28.80 23.88
C GLN A 437 -23.05 -28.11 22.74
N LEU A 438 -22.46 -28.11 21.54
CA LEU A 438 -23.07 -27.49 20.37
C LEU A 438 -22.79 -28.29 19.11
N ASP A 439 -23.86 -28.68 18.44
CA ASP A 439 -23.86 -29.13 17.06
C ASP A 439 -24.54 -28.08 16.17
N VAL A 440 -23.77 -27.46 15.28
CA VAL A 440 -24.24 -26.38 14.39
C VAL A 440 -25.24 -26.87 13.33
N THR A 441 -25.38 -28.19 13.14
CA THR A 441 -26.39 -28.75 12.23
C THR A 441 -27.71 -29.06 12.93
N SER A 442 -27.79 -28.96 14.27
CA SER A 442 -28.97 -29.31 15.06
C SER A 442 -29.67 -28.06 15.61
N PRO A 443 -30.87 -27.71 15.12
CA PRO A 443 -31.63 -26.57 15.65
C PRO A 443 -31.89 -26.65 17.15
N ALA A 444 -32.16 -27.86 17.67
CA ALA A 444 -32.36 -28.08 19.10
C ALA A 444 -31.08 -27.81 19.92
N SER A 445 -29.91 -28.20 19.40
CA SER A 445 -28.63 -27.92 20.05
C SER A 445 -28.32 -26.43 20.07
N ILE A 446 -28.64 -25.71 18.98
CA ILE A 446 -28.47 -24.26 18.90
C ILE A 446 -29.40 -23.56 19.89
N ALA A 447 -30.68 -23.94 19.95
CA ALA A 447 -31.64 -23.37 20.89
C ALA A 447 -31.20 -23.56 22.36
N ALA A 448 -30.68 -24.74 22.71
CA ALA A 448 -30.13 -24.99 24.04
C ALA A 448 -28.92 -24.09 24.36
N ALA A 449 -28.03 -23.86 23.39
CA ALA A 449 -26.90 -22.96 23.57
C ALA A 449 -27.33 -21.49 23.70
N VAL A 450 -28.35 -21.05 22.95
CA VAL A 450 -28.94 -19.71 23.07
C VAL A 450 -29.51 -19.51 24.47
N HIS A 451 -30.26 -20.49 24.99
CA HIS A 451 -30.81 -20.46 26.34
C HIS A 451 -29.70 -20.37 27.40
N ALA A 452 -28.64 -21.18 27.28
CA ALA A 452 -27.52 -21.16 28.22
C ALA A 452 -26.78 -19.80 28.23
N VAL A 453 -26.67 -19.13 27.08
CA VAL A 453 -26.10 -17.77 27.01
C VAL A 453 -27.05 -16.75 27.65
N GLN A 454 -28.36 -16.86 27.43
CA GLN A 454 -29.37 -15.98 28.02
C GLN A 454 -29.41 -16.06 29.56
N GLU A 455 -29.30 -17.26 30.12
CA GLU A 455 -29.34 -17.49 31.58
C GLU A 455 -28.19 -16.81 32.34
N GLN A 456 -27.06 -16.56 31.67
CA GLN A 456 -25.92 -15.85 32.27
C GLN A 456 -26.18 -14.34 32.43
N GLY A 457 -27.30 -13.82 31.93
CA GLY A 457 -27.70 -12.41 32.08
C GLY A 457 -26.84 -11.44 31.27
N HIS A 458 -25.92 -11.94 30.45
CA HIS A 458 -25.08 -11.17 29.55
C HIS A 458 -25.57 -11.37 28.11
N GLY A 459 -25.79 -10.28 27.37
CA GLY A 459 -26.00 -10.37 25.92
C GLY A 459 -24.75 -10.92 25.19
N LEU A 460 -24.85 -11.13 23.88
CA LEU A 460 -23.72 -11.66 23.09
C LEU A 460 -23.02 -10.54 22.32
N ASP A 461 -21.76 -10.27 22.65
CA ASP A 461 -20.98 -9.23 21.96
C ASP A 461 -20.35 -9.75 20.67
N VAL A 462 -19.91 -11.01 20.66
CA VAL A 462 -19.25 -11.61 19.49
C VAL A 462 -19.66 -13.07 19.29
N LEU A 463 -20.12 -13.40 18.09
CA LEU A 463 -20.31 -14.77 17.60
C LEU A 463 -19.20 -15.13 16.61
N VAL A 464 -18.38 -16.12 16.94
CA VAL A 464 -17.31 -16.65 16.05
C VAL A 464 -17.73 -18.01 15.49
N ASN A 465 -18.08 -18.03 14.21
CA ASN A 465 -18.36 -19.24 13.46
C ASN A 465 -17.06 -19.84 12.88
N ASN A 466 -16.45 -20.75 13.64
CA ASN A 466 -15.21 -21.45 13.29
C ASN A 466 -15.43 -22.94 12.95
N ALA A 467 -16.48 -23.58 13.48
CA ALA A 467 -16.79 -24.98 13.18
C ALA A 467 -16.87 -25.24 11.67
N GLY A 468 -16.24 -26.33 11.22
CA GLY A 468 -16.25 -26.73 9.83
C GLY A 468 -15.76 -28.16 9.61
N ALA A 469 -16.04 -28.68 8.42
CA ALA A 469 -15.65 -29.99 7.94
C ALA A 469 -14.89 -29.87 6.61
N GLY A 470 -13.87 -30.70 6.45
CA GLY A 470 -13.13 -30.87 5.19
C GLY A 470 -13.67 -32.05 4.39
N TYR A 471 -13.39 -32.05 3.10
CA TYR A 471 -13.62 -33.22 2.25
C TYR A 471 -12.71 -33.19 1.03
N THR A 472 -11.63 -33.96 1.11
CA THR A 472 -10.63 -34.04 0.04
C THR A 472 -10.87 -35.28 -0.84
N VAL A 473 -11.45 -35.07 -2.01
CA VAL A 473 -11.74 -36.12 -3.00
C VAL A 473 -11.91 -35.48 -4.39
N PRO A 474 -11.54 -36.15 -5.50
CA PRO A 474 -11.93 -35.68 -6.82
C PRO A 474 -13.45 -35.51 -6.92
N LEU A 475 -13.91 -34.41 -7.52
CA LEU A 475 -15.36 -34.10 -7.58
C LEU A 475 -16.19 -35.18 -8.28
N LEU A 476 -15.63 -35.88 -9.28
CA LEU A 476 -16.35 -36.96 -9.96
C LEU A 476 -16.47 -38.24 -9.11
N ASP A 477 -15.64 -38.37 -8.07
CA ASP A 477 -15.60 -39.53 -7.16
C ASP A 477 -16.23 -39.19 -5.79
N ALA A 478 -16.73 -37.97 -5.62
CA ALA A 478 -17.28 -37.49 -4.36
C ALA A 478 -18.62 -38.17 -4.04
N ASP A 479 -18.77 -38.63 -2.79
CA ASP A 479 -20.06 -39.02 -2.24
C ASP A 479 -20.90 -37.76 -2.02
N LEU A 480 -22.01 -37.66 -2.75
CA LEU A 480 -22.89 -36.49 -2.70
C LEU A 480 -23.58 -36.32 -1.34
N GLU A 481 -23.87 -37.40 -0.63
CA GLU A 481 -24.48 -37.30 0.71
C GLU A 481 -23.47 -36.73 1.71
N HIS A 482 -22.21 -37.17 1.63
CA HIS A 482 -21.15 -36.57 2.43
C HIS A 482 -20.86 -35.11 2.02
N ALA A 483 -20.87 -34.81 0.71
CA ALA A 483 -20.70 -33.44 0.22
C ALA A 483 -21.80 -32.50 0.74
N LYS A 484 -23.06 -32.97 0.81
CA LYS A 484 -24.15 -32.24 1.45
C LYS A 484 -23.89 -32.01 2.94
N GLN A 485 -23.40 -33.00 3.68
CA GLN A 485 -23.05 -32.84 5.10
C GLN A 485 -21.97 -31.78 5.34
N VAL A 486 -20.99 -31.66 4.44
CA VAL A 486 -19.99 -30.59 4.47
C VAL A 486 -20.67 -29.22 4.33
N TYR A 487 -21.63 -29.09 3.41
CA TYR A 487 -22.42 -27.86 3.25
C TYR A 487 -23.33 -27.58 4.45
N GLU A 488 -23.96 -28.62 5.01
CA GLU A 488 -24.77 -28.49 6.22
C GLU A 488 -23.98 -27.91 7.38
N THR A 489 -22.71 -28.32 7.54
CA THR A 489 -21.84 -27.80 8.59
C THR A 489 -21.28 -26.42 8.24
N ASN A 490 -20.63 -26.30 7.07
CA ASN A 490 -19.84 -25.13 6.71
C ASN A 490 -20.69 -23.93 6.30
N VAL A 491 -21.86 -24.16 5.70
CA VAL A 491 -22.71 -23.10 5.13
C VAL A 491 -23.96 -22.92 5.96
N TRP A 492 -24.80 -23.95 6.04
CA TRP A 492 -26.09 -23.83 6.70
C TRP A 492 -25.96 -23.75 8.21
N GLY A 493 -24.96 -24.41 8.81
CA GLY A 493 -24.61 -24.25 10.22
C GLY A 493 -24.27 -22.81 10.58
N VAL A 494 -23.50 -22.11 9.73
CA VAL A 494 -23.18 -20.69 9.92
C VAL A 494 -24.45 -19.83 9.91
N VAL A 495 -25.34 -20.06 8.94
CA VAL A 495 -26.61 -19.32 8.85
C VAL A 495 -27.50 -19.60 10.06
N ARG A 496 -27.66 -20.86 10.47
CA ARG A 496 -28.46 -21.24 11.65
C ARG A 496 -27.91 -20.64 12.94
N MET A 497 -26.59 -20.60 13.11
CA MET A 497 -25.96 -19.95 14.26
C MET A 497 -26.26 -18.45 14.29
N ILE A 498 -26.16 -17.77 13.16
CA ILE A 498 -26.44 -16.32 13.08
C ILE A 498 -27.93 -16.05 13.35
N GLN A 499 -28.83 -16.88 12.80
CA GLN A 499 -30.27 -16.78 13.04
C GLN A 499 -30.63 -17.07 14.51
N GLY A 500 -30.05 -18.11 15.11
CA GLY A 500 -30.35 -18.47 16.50
C GLY A 500 -29.88 -17.42 17.51
N PHE A 501 -28.77 -16.75 17.24
CA PHE A 501 -28.18 -15.74 18.14
C PHE A 501 -28.51 -14.29 17.73
N SER A 502 -29.36 -14.06 16.73
CA SER A 502 -29.60 -12.72 16.17
C SER A 502 -30.11 -11.74 17.21
N ASP A 503 -31.05 -12.15 18.07
CA ASP A 503 -31.68 -11.26 19.05
C ASP A 503 -30.66 -10.78 20.08
N LEU A 504 -29.77 -11.69 20.53
CA LEU A 504 -28.69 -11.36 21.46
C LEU A 504 -27.65 -10.43 20.82
N LEU A 505 -27.30 -10.68 19.55
CA LEU A 505 -26.35 -9.85 18.81
C LEU A 505 -26.91 -8.45 18.54
N VAL A 506 -28.17 -8.34 18.14
CA VAL A 506 -28.82 -7.06 17.86
C VAL A 506 -28.98 -6.24 19.15
N ALA A 507 -29.41 -6.87 20.24
CA ALA A 507 -29.52 -6.22 21.54
C ALA A 507 -28.19 -5.58 22.00
N ASN A 508 -27.07 -6.26 21.78
CA ASN A 508 -25.74 -5.79 22.17
C ASN A 508 -25.01 -4.98 21.08
N ARG A 509 -25.60 -4.78 19.90
CA ARG A 509 -24.89 -4.22 18.72
C ARG A 509 -23.57 -4.97 18.46
N GLY A 510 -23.66 -6.29 18.55
CA GLY A 510 -22.55 -7.22 18.56
C GLY A 510 -21.90 -7.40 17.19
N ARG A 511 -21.10 -8.47 17.10
CA ARG A 511 -20.32 -8.79 15.91
C ARG A 511 -20.40 -10.27 15.56
N VAL A 512 -20.53 -10.56 14.28
CA VAL A 512 -20.38 -11.90 13.72
C VAL A 512 -19.00 -11.99 13.04
N VAL A 513 -18.26 -13.06 13.33
CA VAL A 513 -16.99 -13.39 12.70
C VAL A 513 -17.11 -14.78 12.08
N ASN A 514 -17.08 -14.83 10.75
CA ASN A 514 -17.16 -16.09 10.00
C ASN A 514 -15.78 -16.46 9.45
N LEU A 515 -15.33 -17.69 9.70
CA LEU A 515 -14.09 -18.19 9.14
C LEU A 515 -14.32 -18.83 7.77
N SER A 516 -13.89 -18.13 6.73
CA SER A 516 -13.72 -18.65 5.37
C SER A 516 -12.26 -19.10 5.14
N SER A 517 -11.89 -19.35 3.89
CA SER A 517 -10.56 -19.83 3.49
C SER A 517 -10.09 -19.07 2.26
N VAL A 518 -8.78 -18.90 2.09
CA VAL A 518 -8.19 -18.43 0.83
C VAL A 518 -8.57 -19.35 -0.35
N GLY A 519 -8.87 -20.63 -0.09
CA GLY A 519 -9.41 -21.58 -1.06
C GLY A 519 -10.77 -21.19 -1.65
N ALA A 520 -11.49 -20.24 -1.04
CA ALA A 520 -12.75 -19.71 -1.56
C ALA A 520 -12.60 -18.90 -2.85
N VAL A 521 -11.38 -18.47 -3.20
CA VAL A 521 -11.11 -17.60 -4.36
C VAL A 521 -10.08 -18.17 -5.34
N VAL A 522 -9.66 -19.42 -5.14
CA VAL A 522 -8.70 -20.12 -6.01
C VAL A 522 -9.16 -21.55 -6.30
N ASN A 523 -8.85 -22.04 -7.49
CA ASN A 523 -9.26 -23.37 -7.95
C ASN A 523 -8.19 -24.41 -7.59
N THR A 524 -8.20 -24.91 -6.36
CA THR A 524 -7.29 -25.98 -5.93
C THR A 524 -7.94 -27.36 -6.15
N PRO A 525 -7.30 -28.26 -6.92
CA PRO A 525 -7.79 -29.63 -7.10
C PRO A 525 -8.04 -30.37 -5.78
N TRP A 526 -8.90 -31.39 -5.85
CA TRP A 526 -9.23 -32.33 -4.77
C TRP A 526 -10.01 -31.76 -3.58
N ILE A 527 -10.03 -30.45 -3.38
CA ILE A 527 -10.78 -29.80 -2.29
C ILE A 527 -12.02 -29.05 -2.81
N GLY A 528 -12.57 -29.45 -3.95
CA GLY A 528 -13.64 -28.73 -4.65
C GLY A 528 -14.88 -28.48 -3.78
N VAL A 529 -15.38 -29.50 -3.08
CA VAL A 529 -16.55 -29.39 -2.18
C VAL A 529 -16.27 -28.46 -1.01
N TYR A 530 -15.09 -28.57 -0.40
CA TYR A 530 -14.68 -27.70 0.69
C TYR A 530 -14.56 -26.24 0.24
N SER A 531 -13.79 -25.99 -0.84
CA SER A 531 -13.57 -24.65 -1.38
C SER A 531 -14.87 -23.98 -1.82
N SER A 532 -15.79 -24.72 -2.46
CA SER A 532 -17.10 -24.19 -2.85
C SER A 532 -17.97 -23.83 -1.62
N SER A 533 -17.92 -24.63 -0.55
CA SER A 533 -18.60 -24.30 0.71
C SER A 533 -18.04 -23.03 1.35
N LYS A 534 -16.72 -22.83 1.34
CA LYS A 534 -16.07 -21.62 1.88
C LYS A 534 -16.32 -20.38 1.00
N ALA A 535 -16.43 -20.56 -0.31
CA ALA A 535 -16.89 -19.50 -1.23
C ALA A 535 -18.33 -19.07 -0.94
N ALA A 536 -19.23 -20.02 -0.67
CA ALA A 536 -20.60 -19.70 -0.23
C ALA A 536 -20.61 -18.90 1.07
N VAL A 537 -19.83 -19.30 2.08
CA VAL A 537 -19.69 -18.55 3.35
C VAL A 537 -19.15 -17.15 3.13
N MET A 538 -18.15 -16.98 2.24
CA MET A 538 -17.59 -15.68 1.92
C MET A 538 -18.68 -14.74 1.36
N GLN A 539 -19.45 -15.22 0.38
CA GLN A 539 -20.51 -14.43 -0.23
C GLN A 539 -21.65 -14.13 0.76
N ILE A 540 -22.10 -15.14 1.52
CA ILE A 540 -23.12 -14.97 2.56
C ILE A 540 -22.68 -13.92 3.59
N SER A 541 -21.40 -13.93 3.99
CA SER A 541 -20.88 -12.98 4.97
C SER A 541 -20.86 -11.54 4.46
N GLU A 542 -20.48 -11.32 3.20
CA GLU A 542 -20.54 -9.98 2.59
C GLU A 542 -21.98 -9.48 2.42
N THR A 543 -22.92 -10.37 2.12
CA THR A 543 -24.37 -10.04 2.09
C THR A 543 -24.87 -9.70 3.49
N LEU A 544 -24.63 -10.55 4.49
CA LEU A 544 -25.05 -10.33 5.88
C LEU A 544 -24.46 -9.04 6.45
N ARG A 545 -23.24 -8.65 6.04
CA ARG A 545 -22.64 -7.36 6.44
C ARG A 545 -23.52 -6.18 6.04
N LEU A 546 -24.19 -6.26 4.89
CA LEU A 546 -25.09 -5.21 4.41
C LEU A 546 -26.45 -5.29 5.12
N GLU A 547 -26.98 -6.50 5.29
CA GLU A 547 -28.31 -6.73 5.89
C GLU A 547 -28.35 -6.44 7.39
N LEU A 548 -27.28 -6.75 8.12
CA LEU A 548 -27.20 -6.59 9.58
C LEU A 548 -26.67 -5.21 10.02
N ALA A 549 -26.05 -4.44 9.12
CA ALA A 549 -25.52 -3.12 9.45
C ALA A 549 -26.59 -2.12 9.99
N PRO A 550 -27.81 -2.03 9.42
CA PRO A 550 -28.89 -1.21 9.96
C PRO A 550 -29.34 -1.63 11.36
N LEU A 551 -29.15 -2.91 11.72
CA LEU A 551 -29.46 -3.46 13.04
C LEU A 551 -28.32 -3.25 14.05
N GLY A 552 -27.23 -2.59 13.65
CA GLY A 552 -26.09 -2.30 14.51
C GLY A 552 -25.14 -3.49 14.71
N VAL A 553 -25.31 -4.59 13.98
CA VAL A 553 -24.44 -5.77 14.07
C VAL A 553 -23.39 -5.74 12.96
N ALA A 554 -22.11 -5.86 13.35
CA ALA A 554 -21.01 -5.91 12.39
C ALA A 554 -20.74 -7.34 11.92
N VAL A 555 -20.37 -7.53 10.65
CA VAL A 555 -19.98 -8.85 10.12
C VAL A 555 -18.58 -8.80 9.54
N VAL A 556 -17.71 -9.70 9.99
CA VAL A 556 -16.34 -9.89 9.51
C VAL A 556 -16.21 -11.29 8.92
N CYS A 557 -15.65 -11.40 7.73
CA CYS A 557 -15.31 -12.68 7.10
C CYS A 557 -13.80 -12.81 7.08
N LEU A 558 -13.25 -13.76 7.85
CA LEU A 558 -11.82 -14.06 7.87
C LEU A 558 -11.49 -14.98 6.70
N MET A 559 -10.69 -14.48 5.76
CA MET A 559 -10.09 -15.24 4.66
C MET A 559 -8.80 -15.88 5.18
N VAL A 560 -8.93 -17.08 5.73
CA VAL A 560 -7.85 -17.77 6.45
C VAL A 560 -6.89 -18.44 5.46
N GLY A 561 -5.60 -18.12 5.60
CA GLY A 561 -4.49 -18.81 4.95
C GLY A 561 -4.21 -20.17 5.59
N THR A 562 -3.07 -20.78 5.28
CA THR A 562 -2.78 -22.13 5.79
C THR A 562 -2.38 -22.09 7.27
N VAL A 563 -3.07 -22.89 8.10
CA VAL A 563 -2.84 -23.01 9.54
C VAL A 563 -2.74 -24.48 9.91
N SER A 564 -1.71 -24.85 10.67
CA SER A 564 -1.44 -26.24 11.05
C SER A 564 -2.41 -26.68 12.14
N THR A 565 -3.38 -27.53 11.81
CA THR A 565 -4.45 -27.99 12.71
C THR A 565 -4.71 -29.48 12.53
N SER A 566 -5.47 -30.09 13.45
CA SER A 566 -6.04 -31.44 13.29
C SER A 566 -7.27 -31.47 12.36
N PHE A 567 -7.36 -30.57 11.39
CA PHE A 567 -8.52 -30.48 10.49
C PHE A 567 -8.67 -31.73 9.61
N HIS A 568 -7.56 -32.16 9.00
CA HIS A 568 -7.52 -33.36 8.14
C HIS A 568 -7.80 -34.66 8.90
N ASP A 569 -7.48 -34.72 10.21
CA ASP A 569 -7.76 -35.89 11.05
C ASP A 569 -9.26 -36.19 11.19
N ASN A 570 -10.12 -35.20 10.92
CA ASN A 570 -11.57 -35.31 11.00
C ASN A 570 -12.25 -35.51 9.63
N GLU A 571 -11.48 -35.53 8.54
CA GLU A 571 -12.01 -35.84 7.21
C GLU A 571 -12.33 -37.34 7.08
N PRO A 572 -13.34 -37.72 6.29
CA PRO A 572 -13.54 -39.13 5.96
C PRO A 572 -12.31 -39.66 5.22
N ARG A 573 -12.02 -40.94 5.42
CA ARG A 573 -10.98 -41.61 4.63
C ARG A 573 -11.36 -41.54 3.14
N VAL A 574 -10.42 -41.12 2.30
CA VAL A 574 -10.62 -41.11 0.85
C VAL A 574 -10.75 -42.54 0.35
N VAL A 575 -11.93 -42.88 -0.17
CA VAL A 575 -12.22 -44.14 -0.86
C VAL A 575 -12.51 -43.83 -2.31
N MET A 576 -11.66 -44.31 -3.22
CA MET A 576 -11.90 -44.18 -4.65
C MET A 576 -12.80 -45.32 -5.14
N PRO A 577 -13.87 -45.02 -5.89
CA PRO A 577 -14.72 -46.05 -6.51
C PRO A 577 -13.94 -46.98 -7.45
N ALA A 578 -14.43 -48.20 -7.62
CA ALA A 578 -13.91 -49.12 -8.62
C ALA A 578 -14.03 -48.50 -10.02
N GLY A 579 -12.92 -48.38 -10.75
CA GLY A 579 -12.88 -47.71 -12.06
C GLY A 579 -12.75 -46.19 -12.01
N SER A 580 -12.38 -45.61 -10.86
CA SER A 580 -12.05 -44.18 -10.75
C SER A 580 -11.08 -43.74 -11.84
N ARG A 581 -11.39 -42.61 -12.48
CA ARG A 581 -10.53 -41.98 -13.48
C ARG A 581 -9.21 -41.46 -12.90
N TYR A 582 -9.11 -41.33 -11.58
CA TYR A 582 -7.96 -40.77 -10.87
C TYR A 582 -7.08 -41.84 -10.22
N ALA A 583 -7.33 -43.12 -10.49
CA ALA A 583 -6.63 -44.24 -9.88
C ALA A 583 -5.09 -44.17 -10.04
N ALA A 584 -4.61 -43.67 -11.20
CA ALA A 584 -3.18 -43.53 -11.49
C ALA A 584 -2.45 -42.54 -10.56
N ILE A 585 -3.17 -41.60 -9.96
CA ILE A 585 -2.61 -40.56 -9.07
C ILE A 585 -3.17 -40.64 -7.65
N ARG A 586 -3.63 -41.85 -7.26
CA ARG A 586 -4.25 -42.10 -5.96
C ARG A 586 -3.40 -41.64 -4.78
N ASP A 587 -2.11 -41.93 -4.82
CA ASP A 587 -1.20 -41.61 -3.72
C ASP A 587 -1.03 -40.10 -3.54
N VAL A 588 -1.00 -39.34 -4.64
CA VAL A 588 -0.96 -37.87 -4.59
C VAL A 588 -2.20 -37.34 -3.89
N ILE A 589 -3.39 -37.81 -4.26
CA ILE A 589 -4.65 -37.38 -3.64
C ILE A 589 -4.71 -37.74 -2.15
N LEU A 590 -4.20 -38.92 -1.77
CA LEU A 590 -4.13 -39.34 -0.36
C LEU A 590 -3.16 -38.47 0.47
N GLN A 591 -2.03 -38.07 -0.11
CA GLN A 591 -1.09 -37.16 0.56
C GLN A 591 -1.69 -35.76 0.77
N TRP A 592 -2.54 -35.31 -0.16
CA TRP A 592 -3.31 -34.07 0.00
C TRP A 592 -4.38 -34.21 1.10
N ALA A 593 -5.11 -35.32 1.13
CA ALA A 593 -6.15 -35.56 2.12
C ALA A 593 -5.61 -35.69 3.56
N THR A 594 -4.37 -36.14 3.72
CA THR A 594 -3.67 -36.20 5.01
C THR A 594 -2.95 -34.90 5.37
N GLY A 595 -2.98 -33.88 4.50
CA GLY A 595 -2.29 -32.61 4.68
C GLY A 595 -0.76 -32.66 4.48
N GLN A 596 -0.18 -33.82 4.12
CA GLN A 596 1.26 -33.99 3.92
C GLN A 596 1.80 -33.22 2.71
N ALA A 597 1.04 -33.19 1.62
CA ALA A 597 1.40 -32.48 0.38
C ALA A 597 0.99 -31.00 0.37
N GLY A 598 0.23 -30.55 1.38
CA GLY A 598 -0.25 -29.18 1.47
C GLY A 598 0.85 -28.16 1.81
N PRO A 599 0.62 -26.86 1.58
CA PRO A 599 1.54 -25.81 1.98
C PRO A 599 1.74 -25.79 3.50
N LYS A 600 2.95 -25.46 3.96
CA LYS A 600 3.22 -25.34 5.41
C LYS A 600 2.52 -24.10 5.98
N GLY A 601 1.71 -24.29 7.01
CA GLY A 601 1.02 -23.23 7.74
C GLY A 601 1.78 -22.72 8.96
N CYS A 602 1.30 -21.63 9.54
CA CYS A 602 1.73 -21.20 10.89
C CYS A 602 1.05 -22.05 11.97
N SER A 603 1.47 -21.88 13.23
CA SER A 603 0.82 -22.53 14.38
C SER A 603 -0.59 -21.95 14.62
N VAL A 604 -1.44 -22.68 15.36
CA VAL A 604 -2.79 -22.21 15.74
C VAL A 604 -2.72 -21.04 16.71
N GLU A 605 -1.71 -21.03 17.58
CA GLU A 605 -1.48 -19.98 18.58
C GLU A 605 -1.10 -18.66 17.91
N GLU A 606 -0.11 -18.69 17.00
CA GLU A 606 0.31 -17.51 16.23
C GLU A 606 -0.86 -16.95 15.41
N PHE A 607 -1.63 -17.84 14.78
CA PHE A 607 -2.79 -17.43 13.99
C PHE A 607 -3.87 -16.78 14.86
N ALA A 608 -4.22 -17.41 15.98
CA ALA A 608 -5.20 -16.90 16.93
C ALA A 608 -4.84 -15.50 17.44
N GLU A 609 -3.59 -15.32 17.88
CA GLU A 609 -3.06 -14.02 18.31
C GLU A 609 -3.17 -12.95 17.20
N SER A 610 -2.95 -13.34 15.94
CA SER A 610 -3.02 -12.41 14.81
C SER A 610 -4.41 -11.87 14.48
N ILE A 611 -5.48 -12.53 14.97
CA ILE A 611 -6.88 -12.19 14.66
C ILE A 611 -7.68 -11.66 15.86
N VAL A 612 -7.11 -11.64 17.07
CA VAL A 612 -7.78 -11.16 18.30
C VAL A 612 -8.43 -9.80 18.11
N GLU A 613 -7.67 -8.84 17.56
CA GLU A 613 -8.16 -7.46 17.37
C GLU A 613 -9.27 -7.36 16.32
N ASP A 614 -9.25 -8.24 15.30
CA ASP A 614 -10.29 -8.32 14.28
C ASP A 614 -11.59 -8.91 14.87
N VAL A 615 -11.46 -9.85 15.81
CA VAL A 615 -12.57 -10.44 16.56
C VAL A 615 -13.17 -9.42 17.55
N LEU A 616 -12.32 -8.70 18.29
CA LEU A 616 -12.75 -7.72 19.30
C LEU A 616 -13.23 -6.40 18.70
N GLY A 617 -12.78 -6.04 17.50
CA GLY A 617 -13.18 -4.80 16.84
C GLY A 617 -12.55 -3.54 17.40
N ALA A 618 -11.27 -3.60 17.77
CA ALA A 618 -10.53 -2.44 18.25
C ALA A 618 -10.39 -1.35 17.16
N LYS A 619 -10.18 -0.10 17.62
CA LYS A 619 -10.09 1.09 16.75
C LYS A 619 -9.07 0.90 15.63
N GLY A 620 -9.54 0.84 14.38
CA GLY A 620 -8.72 0.65 13.19
C GLY A 620 -8.93 -0.68 12.47
N SER A 621 -9.49 -1.69 13.15
CA SER A 621 -10.13 -2.83 12.50
C SER A 621 -11.36 -2.32 11.77
N GLY A 622 -11.43 -2.49 10.45
CA GLY A 622 -12.56 -1.99 9.64
C GLY A 622 -13.92 -2.39 10.22
N SER A 623 -14.96 -1.60 9.96
CA SER A 623 -16.33 -1.78 10.45
C SER A 623 -17.08 -2.99 9.86
N GLY A 624 -16.35 -4.05 9.47
CA GLY A 624 -16.85 -5.23 8.75
C GLY A 624 -16.13 -5.47 7.42
N GLY A 625 -16.29 -6.67 6.87
CA GLY A 625 -15.83 -7.06 5.53
C GLY A 625 -14.86 -8.25 5.50
N LEU A 626 -14.26 -8.49 4.33
CA LEU A 626 -13.21 -9.49 4.13
C LEU A 626 -11.88 -9.08 4.78
N VAL A 627 -11.39 -9.88 5.73
CA VAL A 627 -10.12 -9.69 6.42
C VAL A 627 -9.21 -10.89 6.11
N TRP A 628 -8.03 -10.63 5.56
CA TRP A 628 -7.12 -11.68 5.06
C TRP A 628 -5.99 -11.90 6.05
N LYS A 629 -5.89 -13.11 6.59
CA LYS A 629 -4.97 -13.44 7.69
C LYS A 629 -4.31 -14.79 7.48
N GLY A 630 -3.11 -14.93 8.03
CA GLY A 630 -2.31 -16.15 7.93
C GLY A 630 -1.41 -16.19 6.69
N PRO A 631 -0.49 -17.17 6.62
CA PRO A 631 0.45 -17.34 5.51
C PRO A 631 -0.25 -17.36 4.15
N ASN A 632 0.40 -16.74 3.15
CA ASN A 632 -0.04 -16.67 1.75
C ASN A 632 -1.36 -15.90 1.47
N SER A 633 -2.17 -15.59 2.50
CA SER A 633 -3.47 -14.92 2.33
C SER A 633 -3.40 -13.58 1.60
N ALA A 634 -2.41 -12.73 1.94
CA ALA A 634 -2.22 -11.44 1.28
C ALA A 634 -1.81 -11.58 -0.20
N ALA A 635 -1.01 -12.60 -0.51
CA ALA A 635 -0.60 -12.90 -1.88
C ALA A 635 -1.80 -13.42 -2.68
N VAL A 636 -2.57 -14.38 -2.14
CA VAL A 636 -3.79 -14.90 -2.77
C VAL A 636 -4.79 -13.77 -3.05
N ARG A 637 -4.99 -12.83 -2.11
CA ARG A 637 -5.85 -11.65 -2.31
C ARG A 637 -5.47 -10.82 -3.53
N ILE A 638 -4.17 -10.65 -3.78
CA ILE A 638 -3.66 -9.88 -4.91
C ILE A 638 -3.79 -10.70 -6.19
N LEU A 639 -3.33 -11.95 -6.15
CA LEU A 639 -3.33 -12.85 -7.31
C LEU A 639 -4.76 -13.11 -7.81
N SER A 640 -5.71 -13.46 -6.94
CA SER A 640 -7.09 -13.71 -7.34
C SER A 640 -7.78 -12.50 -7.96
N ARG A 641 -7.30 -11.27 -7.66
CA ARG A 641 -7.89 -10.03 -8.18
C ARG A 641 -7.30 -9.59 -9.51
N TRP A 642 -6.01 -9.86 -9.75
CA TRP A 642 -5.25 -9.24 -10.84
C TRP A 642 -4.56 -10.24 -11.77
N CYS A 643 -4.36 -11.48 -11.33
CA CYS A 643 -3.77 -12.52 -12.16
C CYS A 643 -4.83 -13.06 -13.15
N PRO A 644 -4.48 -13.23 -14.44
CA PRO A 644 -5.34 -13.95 -15.38
C PRO A 644 -5.68 -15.36 -14.84
N SER A 645 -6.93 -15.80 -15.02
CA SER A 645 -7.44 -17.06 -14.48
C SER A 645 -6.60 -18.25 -14.91
N TRP A 646 -6.24 -18.35 -16.19
CA TRP A 646 -5.43 -19.46 -16.72
C TRP A 646 -4.06 -19.59 -16.02
N LEU A 647 -3.45 -18.46 -15.62
CA LEU A 647 -2.15 -18.47 -14.95
C LEU A 647 -2.32 -18.88 -13.49
N LEU A 648 -3.36 -18.36 -12.83
CA LEU A 648 -3.69 -18.74 -11.46
C LEU A 648 -4.05 -20.23 -11.37
N ASP A 649 -4.84 -20.75 -12.31
CA ASP A 649 -5.20 -22.16 -12.41
C ASP A 649 -3.95 -23.03 -12.61
N ARG A 650 -3.02 -22.62 -13.49
CA ARG A 650 -1.74 -23.31 -13.67
C ARG A 650 -0.88 -23.31 -12.40
N MET A 651 -0.89 -22.22 -11.64
CA MET A 651 -0.17 -22.17 -10.36
C MET A 651 -0.80 -23.10 -9.32
N MET A 652 -2.13 -23.21 -9.28
CA MET A 652 -2.85 -24.06 -8.33
C MET A 652 -2.84 -25.55 -8.71
N SER A 653 -2.79 -25.86 -10.00
CA SER A 653 -2.73 -27.24 -10.52
C SER A 653 -1.33 -27.85 -10.46
N ASN A 654 -0.29 -27.03 -10.34
CA ASN A 654 1.09 -27.50 -10.27
C ASN A 654 1.32 -28.38 -9.01
N GLY A 655 1.92 -29.56 -9.20
CA GLY A 655 2.16 -30.51 -8.11
C GLY A 655 0.92 -31.27 -7.61
N GLN A 656 -0.22 -31.18 -8.32
CA GLN A 656 -1.46 -31.88 -7.97
C GLN A 656 -1.60 -33.26 -8.64
N GLY A 657 -0.61 -33.69 -9.43
CA GLY A 657 -0.64 -34.96 -10.18
C GLY A 657 -1.42 -34.90 -11.50
N LEU A 658 -2.02 -33.76 -11.87
CA LEU A 658 -2.83 -33.66 -13.09
C LEU A 658 -2.02 -33.94 -14.37
N ASP A 659 -0.75 -33.51 -14.44
CA ASP A 659 0.13 -33.80 -15.58
C ASP A 659 0.49 -35.29 -15.68
N GLU A 660 0.62 -35.99 -14.53
CA GLU A 660 0.87 -37.43 -14.47
C GLU A 660 -0.37 -38.20 -14.93
N LEU A 661 -1.55 -37.75 -14.49
CA LEU A 661 -2.82 -38.29 -14.94
C LEU A 661 -3.00 -38.14 -16.46
N GLU A 662 -2.69 -36.96 -17.01
CA GLU A 662 -2.78 -36.72 -18.45
C GLU A 662 -1.88 -37.69 -19.24
N LYS A 663 -0.67 -37.94 -18.76
CA LYS A 663 0.24 -38.92 -19.37
C LYS A 663 -0.34 -40.33 -19.31
N SER A 664 -0.88 -40.74 -18.16
CA SER A 664 -1.45 -42.09 -17.98
C SER A 664 -2.70 -42.36 -18.83
N VAL A 665 -3.46 -41.32 -19.20
CA VAL A 665 -4.63 -41.44 -20.08
C VAL A 665 -4.24 -41.49 -21.56
N LYS A 666 -3.08 -40.90 -21.91
CA LYS A 666 -2.57 -40.86 -23.29
C LYS A 666 -1.74 -42.10 -23.68
N SER A 667 -1.15 -42.78 -22.70
CA SER A 667 -0.49 -44.09 -22.85
C SER A 667 -1.52 -45.21 -22.89
#